data_AF-A0A074YWM4-F1
#
_entry.id   AF-A0A074YWM4-F1
#
_cell.length_a   1.000
_cell.length_b   1.000
_cell.length_c   1.000
_cell.angle_alpha   90.00
_cell.angle_beta   90.00
_cell.angle_gamma   90.00
#
_symmetry.space_group_name_H-M   'P 1'
#
loop_
_entity.id
_entity.type
_entity.pdbx_description
1 polymer ?
#
loop_
_entity_poly.entity_id
_entity_poly.type
_entity_poly.pdbx_seq_one_letter_code
_entity_poly.pdbx_strand_id
1 'polypeptide(L)'
;MATLIDWNTVASDGDPAQYPSRVPSNHLTTYLQGVIIAVNGDPYIQNTFGSVEFTTLPNNYLLETRSRQNSNQKDHYVHGHPRGQFRAVGDFAKHIVGLLRRNNLQNCTCPRCPPPAQIVNPSQVINPPQVANPPQVANPPQVINPPQVINPIQPPINPTTASSAPMDVDTVMDEDGTPNVFEELLYKAKQGERISQAITEPKSLDWLLEREAAGLPAYLESLKTSNRHVPRLGEIVLIARHLEGTQRIVRDGDVHRIVEPGIGYVGFPVWEAAVVTQVDKRTVTAGLLEGVNAPRFRVEPMSEIGNSSKAWSTRYEEISILNVRPFRFWQQILGEADTNNPKELHPTVRHALTAMASMSVVDRFHFESFGQEVRVYCKGLYVGAEFIVPGDLVQFQMPGLHDSVGLDVIQIQQIYVSIRLDREPHPQSIRVMGCTYTTDPNHSVGQYDRPIPQEELPTPSMRGFGNWYMMQAKDDLTYVPATVLLARLFEDGWYKAIVGTASYSKVAKNGGARHMRMDDDIINMLYGLKGVLPAREFSSKFDARVKDGDDGQGWYIAEDRVEQLDLSQVNGQDVGDKARFGFEDPDHLQEHHLQSMFRAYNYRRQGTKGKYNHTVPAQGKQPMTSGMAGSGMNGLEEPVSDEPFDEEQAELDHANRAMDKFEQEFNSRVTEDDFDAFIS
;
A
#
# COMPACT_ATOMS: atom_id res chain seq x y z
N MET A 1 26.08 27.79 31.00
CA MET A 1 24.90 27.07 31.52
C MET A 1 24.67 25.89 30.60
N ALA A 2 24.54 24.67 31.13
CA ALA A 2 24.29 23.50 30.30
C ALA A 2 22.82 23.43 29.90
N THR A 3 22.56 23.04 28.65
CA THR A 3 21.21 22.82 28.13
C THR A 3 20.70 21.47 28.64
N LEU A 4 19.63 21.48 29.45
CA LEU A 4 19.00 20.25 29.92
C LEU A 4 18.20 19.60 28.78
N ILE A 5 18.54 18.37 28.43
CA ILE A 5 17.82 17.58 27.41
C ILE A 5 16.70 16.80 28.09
N ASP A 6 15.46 17.06 27.66
CA ASP A 6 14.30 16.23 27.98
C ASP A 6 14.06 15.22 26.85
N TRP A 7 14.33 13.95 27.11
CA TRP A 7 14.16 12.88 26.13
C TRP A 7 12.72 12.64 25.68
N ASN A 8 11.70 13.18 26.37
CA ASN A 8 10.32 13.17 25.88
C ASN A 8 10.10 14.14 24.72
N THR A 9 11.00 15.11 24.53
CA THR A 9 10.94 16.11 23.46
C THR A 9 11.88 15.82 22.29
N VAL A 10 12.78 14.84 22.45
CA VAL A 10 13.73 14.41 21.41
C VAL A 10 13.29 13.05 20.88
N ALA A 11 13.05 12.95 19.57
CA ALA A 11 12.72 11.67 18.94
C ALA A 11 13.82 10.63 19.23
N SER A 12 13.41 9.47 19.74
CA SER A 12 14.30 8.34 20.00
C SER A 12 13.99 7.20 19.04
N ASP A 13 15.02 6.50 18.59
CA ASP A 13 14.93 5.28 17.79
C ASP A 13 14.89 4.00 18.66
N GLY A 14 14.73 4.13 19.98
CA GLY A 14 14.70 3.00 20.89
C GLY A 14 13.54 2.04 20.61
N ASP A 15 13.86 0.76 20.46
CA ASP A 15 12.94 -0.36 20.23
C ASP A 15 12.86 -1.23 21.51
N PRO A 16 11.71 -1.23 22.22
CA PRO A 16 11.53 -2.03 23.44
C PRO A 16 11.58 -3.54 23.20
N ALA A 17 11.35 -4.02 21.97
CA ALA A 17 11.47 -5.44 21.61
C ALA A 17 12.92 -5.95 21.71
N GLN A 18 13.92 -5.06 21.82
CA GLN A 18 15.33 -5.43 22.00
C GLN A 18 15.69 -5.86 23.43
N TYR A 19 14.80 -5.65 24.41
CA TYR A 19 15.08 -5.95 25.82
C TYR A 19 13.88 -6.42 26.68
N PRO A 20 12.91 -7.21 26.16
CA PRO A 20 11.64 -7.50 26.84
C PRO A 20 11.75 -8.18 28.21
N SER A 21 12.91 -8.78 28.52
CA SER A 21 13.16 -9.54 29.77
C SER A 21 14.41 -9.08 30.54
N ARG A 22 14.91 -7.87 30.28
CA ARG A 22 16.18 -7.36 30.87
C ARG A 22 15.96 -6.47 32.09
N VAL A 23 16.82 -6.63 33.10
CA VAL A 23 16.76 -5.85 34.35
C VAL A 23 17.57 -4.55 34.22
N PRO A 24 17.00 -3.38 34.56
CA PRO A 24 17.75 -2.12 34.58
C PRO A 24 18.92 -2.14 35.56
N SER A 25 20.05 -1.55 35.15
CA SER A 25 21.23 -1.41 35.99
C SER A 25 21.08 -0.31 37.04
N ASN A 26 21.53 -0.59 38.27
CA ASN A 26 21.70 0.41 39.32
C ASN A 26 22.90 1.36 39.12
N HIS A 27 23.72 1.13 38.08
CA HIS A 27 24.87 1.97 37.73
C HIS A 27 24.56 3.06 36.68
N LEU A 28 23.28 3.33 36.43
CA LEU A 28 22.83 4.27 35.39
C LEU A 28 23.44 5.66 35.55
N THR A 29 23.43 6.24 36.76
CA THR A 29 23.94 7.59 37.01
C THR A 29 25.42 7.73 36.64
N THR A 30 26.25 6.78 37.05
CA THR A 30 27.69 6.79 36.73
C THR A 30 27.95 6.57 35.23
N TYR A 31 27.16 5.70 34.60
CA TYR A 31 27.25 5.48 33.15
C TYR A 31 26.89 6.74 32.37
N LEU A 32 25.77 7.41 32.73
CA LEU A 32 25.31 8.64 32.09
C LEU A 32 26.33 9.77 32.19
N GLN A 33 27.02 9.93 33.34
CA GLN A 33 28.11 10.91 33.46
C GLN A 33 29.19 10.70 32.38
N GLY A 34 29.58 9.45 32.13
CA GLY A 34 30.53 9.13 31.07
C GLY A 34 30.00 9.45 29.66
N VAL A 35 28.72 9.19 29.41
CA VAL A 35 28.07 9.52 28.12
C VAL A 35 28.01 11.03 27.93
N ILE A 36 27.60 11.79 28.94
CA ILE A 36 27.49 13.26 28.88
C ILE A 36 28.85 13.91 28.60
N ILE A 37 29.92 13.45 29.25
CA ILE A 37 31.28 13.92 28.98
C ILE A 37 31.66 13.67 27.51
N ALA A 38 31.38 12.48 27.00
CA ALA A 38 31.69 12.13 25.62
C ALA A 38 30.85 12.93 24.60
N VAL A 39 29.57 13.16 24.86
CA VAL A 39 28.66 13.96 24.01
C VAL A 39 29.09 15.43 23.97
N ASN A 40 29.45 16.02 25.11
CA ASN A 40 29.95 17.39 25.19
C ASN A 40 31.31 17.61 24.54
N GLY A 41 32.02 16.53 24.20
CA GLY A 41 33.24 16.57 23.39
C GLY A 41 33.00 16.71 21.89
N ASP A 42 31.75 16.55 21.40
CA ASP A 42 31.45 16.64 19.97
C ASP A 42 31.36 18.11 19.49
N PRO A 43 32.03 18.50 18.38
CA PRO A 43 32.02 19.86 17.88
C PRO A 43 30.62 20.42 17.58
N TYR A 44 29.68 19.57 17.15
CA TYR A 44 28.31 20.03 16.87
C TYR A 44 27.58 20.41 18.16
N ILE A 45 27.77 19.64 19.24
CA ILE A 45 27.15 19.92 20.53
C ILE A 45 27.67 21.24 21.10
N GLN A 46 28.98 21.47 21.02
CA GLN A 46 29.59 22.73 21.46
C GLN A 46 29.08 23.93 20.67
N ASN A 47 29.00 23.81 19.34
CA ASN A 47 28.55 24.91 18.48
C ASN A 47 27.05 25.20 18.58
N THR A 48 26.21 24.19 18.87
CA THR A 48 24.75 24.32 18.85
C THR A 48 24.16 24.57 20.23
N PHE A 49 24.68 23.89 21.25
CA PHE A 49 24.12 23.91 22.61
C PHE A 49 25.10 24.45 23.67
N GLY A 50 26.38 24.65 23.31
CA GLY A 50 27.46 24.94 24.25
C GLY A 50 27.86 23.71 25.06
N SER A 51 26.95 23.22 25.90
CA SER A 51 27.03 21.94 26.58
C SER A 51 25.62 21.41 26.90
N VAL A 52 25.47 20.11 27.04
CA VAL A 52 24.22 19.42 27.36
C VAL A 52 24.32 18.60 28.64
N GLU A 53 23.19 18.41 29.31
CA GLU A 53 23.03 17.50 30.45
C GLU A 53 21.72 16.70 30.29
N PHE A 54 21.68 15.46 30.79
CA PHE A 54 20.47 14.63 30.86
C PHE A 54 20.56 13.63 32.01
N THR A 55 19.42 13.31 32.63
CA THR A 55 19.35 12.45 33.82
C THR A 55 18.86 11.03 33.52
N THR A 56 18.33 10.80 32.32
CA THR A 56 17.85 9.50 31.84
C THR A 56 18.49 9.15 30.48
N LEU A 57 18.35 7.90 30.06
CA LEU A 57 18.63 7.50 28.67
C LEU A 57 17.50 7.99 27.74
N PRO A 58 17.74 8.06 26.42
CA PRO A 58 16.65 8.26 25.46
C PRO A 58 15.52 7.25 25.65
N ASN A 59 14.32 7.64 25.24
CA ASN A 59 13.14 6.78 25.37
C ASN A 59 13.39 5.41 24.73
N ASN A 60 12.94 4.36 25.41
CA ASN A 60 13.15 2.96 25.01
C ASN A 60 14.63 2.50 24.92
N TYR A 61 15.54 3.11 25.69
CA TYR A 61 16.89 2.57 25.92
C TYR A 61 17.04 2.07 27.35
N LEU A 62 17.75 0.94 27.49
CA LEU A 62 17.99 0.27 28.78
C LEU A 62 19.48 -0.01 28.97
N LEU A 63 20.01 0.36 30.14
CA LEU A 63 21.34 -0.07 30.56
C LEU A 63 21.24 -1.39 31.35
N GLU A 64 21.86 -2.45 30.84
CA GLU A 64 22.11 -3.70 31.56
C GLU A 64 23.57 -3.71 32.05
N THR A 65 23.82 -4.33 33.21
CA THR A 65 25.19 -4.57 33.69
C THR A 65 25.38 -6.04 33.99
N ARG A 66 26.36 -6.65 33.34
CA ARG A 66 26.68 -8.07 33.50
C ARG A 66 28.05 -8.24 34.14
N SER A 67 28.13 -9.06 35.17
CA SER A 67 29.42 -9.49 35.71
C SER A 67 30.05 -10.50 34.75
N ARG A 68 31.35 -10.37 34.47
CA ARG A 68 32.08 -11.40 33.72
C ARG A 68 32.22 -12.65 34.59
N GLN A 69 32.09 -13.83 33.98
CA GLN A 69 32.43 -15.08 34.67
C GLN A 69 33.90 -15.02 35.12
N ASN A 70 34.14 -15.23 36.41
CA ASN A 70 35.47 -15.25 37.04
C ASN A 70 36.26 -13.93 37.03
N SER A 71 35.58 -12.78 37.05
CA SER A 71 36.23 -11.49 37.25
C SER A 71 35.32 -10.52 38.01
N ASN A 72 35.90 -9.65 38.84
CA ASN A 72 35.19 -8.54 39.49
C ASN A 72 34.83 -7.42 38.50
N GLN A 73 35.20 -7.55 37.23
CA GLN A 73 34.85 -6.59 36.18
C GLN A 73 33.39 -6.78 35.75
N LYS A 74 32.67 -5.66 35.74
CA LYS A 74 31.30 -5.56 35.21
C LYS A 74 31.34 -4.90 33.85
N ASP A 75 30.65 -5.49 32.88
CA ASP A 75 30.44 -4.92 31.55
C ASP A 75 29.08 -4.24 31.48
N HIS A 76 29.05 -3.08 30.82
CA HIS A 76 27.84 -2.29 30.61
C HIS A 76 27.34 -2.46 29.17
N TYR A 77 26.05 -2.74 29.03
CA TYR A 77 25.39 -2.94 27.75
C TYR A 77 24.19 -2.02 27.65
N VAL A 78 24.16 -1.18 26.63
CA VAL A 78 23.00 -0.34 26.35
C VAL A 78 22.18 -0.97 25.22
N HIS A 79 20.97 -1.37 25.57
CA HIS A 79 19.95 -1.93 24.68
C HIS A 79 18.97 -0.85 24.24
N GLY A 80 18.29 -1.06 23.13
CA GLY A 80 17.29 -0.14 22.59
C GLY A 80 17.52 0.18 21.12
N HIS A 81 18.76 0.24 20.63
CA HIS A 81 18.97 0.54 19.21
C HIS A 81 18.42 -0.60 18.31
N PRO A 82 17.70 -0.31 17.20
CA PRO A 82 17.05 -1.31 16.34
C PRO A 82 17.99 -2.33 15.65
N ARG A 83 19.31 -2.18 15.83
CA ARG A 83 20.37 -2.96 15.16
C ARG A 83 21.35 -3.57 16.16
N GLY A 84 20.96 -3.61 17.43
CA GLY A 84 21.70 -4.26 18.51
C GLY A 84 22.33 -3.31 19.53
N GLN A 85 22.97 -3.89 20.54
CA GLN A 85 23.41 -3.16 21.74
C GLN A 85 24.75 -2.41 21.59
N PHE A 86 24.94 -1.36 22.40
CA PHE A 86 26.24 -0.70 22.58
C PHE A 86 26.99 -1.26 23.78
N ARG A 87 28.31 -1.44 23.64
CA ARG A 87 29.21 -1.88 24.72
C ARG A 87 30.12 -0.77 25.23
N ALA A 88 30.43 0.20 24.36
CA ALA A 88 31.33 1.31 24.66
C ALA A 88 30.54 2.61 24.81
N VAL A 89 30.85 3.38 25.85
CA VAL A 89 30.26 4.70 26.13
C VAL A 89 30.43 5.65 24.93
N GLY A 90 31.61 5.69 24.33
CA GLY A 90 31.90 6.59 23.20
C GLY A 90 31.09 6.27 21.95
N ASP A 91 30.77 5.01 21.70
CA ASP A 91 29.95 4.62 20.53
C ASP A 91 28.48 4.97 20.74
N PHE A 92 27.98 4.79 21.95
CA PHE A 92 26.65 5.25 22.31
C PHE A 92 26.55 6.78 22.29
N ALA A 93 27.59 7.49 22.75
CA ALA A 93 27.64 8.96 22.71
C ALA A 93 27.54 9.52 21.27
N LYS A 94 28.20 8.89 20.29
CA LYS A 94 28.04 9.27 18.87
C LYS A 94 26.59 9.12 18.40
N HIS A 95 25.89 8.09 18.90
CA HIS A 95 24.47 7.88 18.61
C HIS A 95 23.61 8.97 19.23
N ILE A 96 23.87 9.34 20.49
CA ILE A 96 23.22 10.46 21.18
C ILE A 96 23.37 11.77 20.41
N VAL A 97 24.58 12.07 19.90
CA VAL A 97 24.80 13.26 19.06
C VAL A 97 23.95 13.19 17.78
N GLY A 98 23.83 12.00 17.17
CA GLY A 98 22.94 11.76 16.02
C GLY A 98 21.48 12.07 16.31
N LEU A 99 20.98 11.65 17.48
CA LEU A 99 19.61 11.94 17.93
C LEU A 99 19.39 13.46 18.13
N LEU A 100 20.36 14.14 18.75
CA LEU A 100 20.30 15.58 18.99
C LEU A 100 20.41 16.44 17.72
N ARG A 101 20.89 15.88 16.59
CA ARG A 101 20.91 16.53 15.26
C ARG A 101 19.54 16.49 14.55
N ARG A 102 18.44 16.73 15.28
CA ARG A 102 17.05 16.64 14.79
C ARG A 102 16.77 15.31 14.08
N ASN A 103 17.19 14.20 14.68
CA ASN A 103 16.93 12.85 14.17
C ASN A 103 17.58 12.51 12.81
N ASN A 104 18.67 13.21 12.43
CA ASN A 104 19.43 12.90 11.21
C ASN A 104 20.38 11.70 11.41
N LEU A 105 19.78 10.53 11.67
CA LEU A 105 20.49 9.25 11.84
C LEU A 105 21.24 8.81 10.57
N GLN A 106 20.94 9.41 9.42
CA GLN A 106 21.67 9.16 8.17
C GLN A 106 23.13 9.67 8.20
N ASN A 107 23.42 10.64 9.08
CA ASN A 107 24.77 11.16 9.31
C ASN A 107 25.35 10.73 10.66
N CYS A 108 24.74 9.72 11.31
CA CYS A 108 25.25 9.20 12.57
C CYS A 108 26.56 8.44 12.34
N THR A 109 27.56 8.71 13.19
CA THR A 109 28.89 8.08 13.12
C THR A 109 29.05 6.92 14.10
N CYS A 110 27.97 6.49 14.74
CA CYS A 110 28.00 5.34 15.66
C CYS A 110 28.14 4.03 14.86
N PRO A 111 28.74 2.97 15.45
CA PRO A 111 28.96 1.70 14.75
C PRO A 111 27.68 0.89 14.48
N ARG A 112 26.52 1.34 14.98
CA ARG A 112 25.21 0.68 14.78
C ARG A 112 24.39 1.34 13.67
N CYS A 113 24.73 2.56 13.30
CA CYS A 113 24.17 3.26 12.15
C CYS A 113 25.00 2.98 10.89
N PRO A 114 24.42 3.08 9.68
CA PRO A 114 25.16 2.90 8.44
C PRO A 114 26.15 4.08 8.27
N PRO A 115 27.39 3.84 7.83
CA PRO A 115 28.34 4.93 7.61
C PRO A 115 27.83 5.89 6.52
N PRO A 116 28.05 7.21 6.66
CA PRO A 116 27.71 8.17 5.61
C PRO A 116 28.55 7.87 4.36
N ALA A 117 27.90 7.84 3.20
CA ALA A 117 28.53 7.51 1.92
C ALA A 117 29.66 8.51 1.59
N GLN A 118 30.92 8.07 1.68
CA GLN A 118 32.05 8.83 1.18
C GLN A 118 32.04 8.81 -0.35
N ILE A 119 31.84 9.99 -0.94
CA ILE A 119 31.97 10.24 -2.37
C ILE A 119 33.46 10.12 -2.73
N VAL A 120 33.86 9.04 -3.38
CA VAL A 120 35.19 8.92 -4.00
C VAL A 120 35.05 9.18 -5.49
N ASN A 121 35.62 10.29 -5.96
CA ASN A 121 35.70 10.67 -7.37
C ASN A 121 36.55 9.65 -8.17
N PRO A 122 36.07 9.08 -9.28
CA PRO A 122 36.90 8.27 -10.16
C PRO A 122 37.39 9.11 -11.36
N SER A 123 38.66 9.50 -11.32
CA SER A 123 39.43 9.84 -12.51
C SER A 123 40.69 8.97 -12.51
N GLN A 124 40.74 7.96 -13.39
CA GLN A 124 41.82 7.70 -14.36
C GLN A 124 41.80 6.25 -14.87
N VAL A 125 41.88 6.16 -16.20
CA VAL A 125 41.94 4.98 -17.06
C VAL A 125 43.38 4.41 -17.08
N ILE A 126 43.55 3.09 -17.26
CA ILE A 126 44.51 2.39 -18.18
C ILE A 126 44.38 0.85 -18.05
N ASN A 127 44.58 0.16 -19.18
CA ASN A 127 44.35 -1.26 -19.54
C ASN A 127 45.25 -2.36 -18.90
N PRO A 128 44.92 -3.67 -19.05
CA PRO A 128 45.47 -4.84 -18.31
C PRO A 128 46.57 -5.61 -19.10
N PRO A 129 47.25 -6.68 -18.56
CA PRO A 129 46.68 -8.06 -18.55
C PRO A 129 47.26 -9.16 -17.57
N GLN A 130 46.51 -10.28 -17.46
CA GLN A 130 46.87 -11.73 -17.26
C GLN A 130 46.90 -12.49 -15.88
N VAL A 131 45.94 -13.44 -15.74
CA VAL A 131 45.98 -14.91 -15.37
C VAL A 131 46.67 -15.35 -14.04
N ALA A 132 46.15 -16.14 -13.06
CA ALA A 132 45.19 -17.28 -13.02
C ALA A 132 44.61 -17.62 -11.59
N ASN A 133 43.29 -17.94 -11.53
CA ASN A 133 42.53 -19.06 -10.86
C ASN A 133 42.58 -19.43 -9.32
N PRO A 134 41.54 -20.10 -8.74
CA PRO A 134 40.21 -19.62 -8.26
C PRO A 134 39.91 -20.21 -6.81
N PRO A 135 38.68 -20.43 -6.23
CA PRO A 135 37.31 -20.18 -6.70
C PRO A 135 36.29 -19.63 -5.65
N GLN A 136 35.12 -19.17 -6.13
CA GLN A 136 33.75 -19.52 -5.68
C GLN A 136 32.73 -18.36 -5.73
N VAL A 137 31.84 -18.48 -6.71
CA VAL A 137 30.39 -18.15 -6.74
C VAL A 137 29.95 -16.73 -6.37
N ALA A 138 29.62 -15.93 -7.40
CA ALA A 138 28.82 -14.71 -7.29
C ALA A 138 27.80 -14.61 -8.44
N ASN A 139 26.55 -14.33 -8.10
CA ASN A 139 25.46 -13.71 -8.88
C ASN A 139 24.25 -13.53 -7.94
N PRO A 140 23.29 -12.61 -8.17
CA PRO A 140 23.32 -11.30 -8.83
C PRO A 140 22.76 -10.17 -7.88
N PRO A 141 22.64 -8.89 -8.31
CA PRO A 141 22.44 -7.73 -7.43
C PRO A 141 20.98 -7.27 -7.37
N GLN A 142 20.45 -6.88 -6.20
CA GLN A 142 19.20 -6.10 -6.09
C GLN A 142 19.25 -5.12 -4.91
N VAL A 143 19.31 -3.81 -5.17
CA VAL A 143 18.20 -2.85 -5.43
C VAL A 143 17.77 -2.19 -4.12
N ILE A 144 17.98 -0.88 -4.12
CA ILE A 144 17.65 0.09 -3.08
C ILE A 144 16.14 0.36 -3.14
N ASN A 145 15.48 0.34 -1.98
CA ASN A 145 14.15 0.91 -1.78
C ASN A 145 14.17 1.97 -0.64
N PRO A 146 13.16 2.88 -0.61
CA PRO A 146 13.28 4.31 -0.30
C PRO A 146 12.77 4.70 1.11
N PRO A 147 12.76 6.00 1.48
CA PRO A 147 12.77 6.48 2.87
C PRO A 147 11.39 6.52 3.57
N GLN A 148 11.44 6.45 4.91
CA GLN A 148 10.29 6.38 5.83
C GLN A 148 9.83 7.75 6.34
N VAL A 149 8.52 7.81 6.57
CA VAL A 149 7.68 8.93 6.97
C VAL A 149 7.83 9.25 8.48
N ILE A 150 7.72 10.54 8.80
CA ILE A 150 7.85 11.17 10.13
C ILE A 150 6.49 11.19 10.84
N ASN A 151 6.42 10.79 12.12
CA ASN A 151 5.26 10.98 13.01
C ASN A 151 5.39 12.29 13.83
N PRO A 152 4.31 13.06 14.05
CA PRO A 152 4.25 14.13 15.05
C PRO A 152 3.94 13.60 16.47
N ILE A 153 4.45 14.35 17.47
CA ILE A 153 4.44 14.07 18.91
C ILE A 153 3.35 14.91 19.60
N GLN A 154 2.60 14.32 20.54
CA GLN A 154 1.75 15.02 21.52
C GLN A 154 2.17 14.71 22.98
N PRO A 155 1.91 15.62 23.94
CA PRO A 155 2.55 15.69 25.28
C PRO A 155 1.83 14.90 26.41
N PRO A 156 2.50 14.62 27.54
CA PRO A 156 2.01 13.72 28.59
C PRO A 156 1.26 14.42 29.73
N ILE A 157 0.16 13.80 30.22
CA ILE A 157 -0.48 14.09 31.51
C ILE A 157 -0.32 12.84 32.40
N ASN A 158 0.23 13.03 33.60
CA ASN A 158 0.51 11.99 34.59
C ASN A 158 -0.77 11.31 35.14
N PRO A 159 -0.79 9.98 35.35
CA PRO A 159 -1.83 9.32 36.14
C PRO A 159 -1.47 9.36 37.64
N THR A 160 -2.33 9.99 38.43
CA THR A 160 -2.32 9.88 39.89
C THR A 160 -3.33 8.81 40.29
N THR A 161 -2.84 7.80 41.02
CA THR A 161 -3.55 6.75 41.76
C THR A 161 -5.05 6.96 42.04
N ALA A 162 -5.90 6.07 41.51
CA ALA A 162 -7.19 5.73 42.13
C ALA A 162 -7.69 4.35 41.68
N SER A 163 -7.83 3.46 42.66
CA SER A 163 -8.83 2.39 42.85
C SER A 163 -9.17 1.43 41.70
N SER A 164 -8.90 0.15 41.97
CA SER A 164 -9.46 -1.03 41.31
C SER A 164 -11.00 -1.06 41.42
N ALA A 165 -11.68 -0.78 40.32
CA ALA A 165 -13.02 -1.28 40.01
C ALA A 165 -13.08 -1.57 38.49
N PRO A 166 -13.65 -2.71 38.05
CA PRO A 166 -13.78 -3.01 36.64
C PRO A 166 -14.83 -2.06 36.05
N MET A 167 -14.43 -1.19 35.13
CA MET A 167 -15.37 -0.44 34.29
C MET A 167 -15.64 -1.28 33.04
N ASP A 168 -16.89 -1.72 32.89
CA ASP A 168 -17.45 -2.18 31.62
C ASP A 168 -17.38 -1.01 30.63
N VAL A 169 -16.39 -1.05 29.75
CA VAL A 169 -16.47 -0.34 28.48
C VAL A 169 -17.10 -1.35 27.54
N ASP A 170 -18.40 -1.19 27.26
CA ASP A 170 -19.03 -1.83 26.11
C ASP A 170 -18.14 -1.50 24.92
N THR A 171 -17.41 -2.52 24.45
CA THR A 171 -16.61 -2.40 23.24
C THR A 171 -17.62 -2.17 22.14
N VAL A 172 -17.51 -1.06 21.40
CA VAL A 172 -18.38 -0.81 20.26
C VAL A 172 -18.07 -1.90 19.25
N MET A 173 -18.87 -2.96 19.27
CA MET A 173 -18.79 -4.05 18.32
C MET A 173 -19.56 -3.62 17.06
N ASP A 174 -19.03 -3.95 15.90
CA ASP A 174 -19.77 -3.84 14.64
C ASP A 174 -20.86 -4.92 14.52
N GLU A 175 -21.58 -4.93 13.40
CA GLU A 175 -22.65 -5.89 13.12
C GLU A 175 -22.15 -7.35 13.12
N ASP A 176 -20.85 -7.56 12.93
CA ASP A 176 -20.19 -8.87 12.90
C ASP A 176 -19.57 -9.26 14.26
N GLY A 177 -19.82 -8.48 15.33
CA GLY A 177 -19.28 -8.75 16.67
C GLY A 177 -17.79 -8.45 16.82
N THR A 178 -17.19 -7.72 15.88
CA THR A 178 -15.79 -7.31 15.89
C THR A 178 -15.63 -5.93 16.50
N PRO A 179 -14.60 -5.67 17.34
CA PRO A 179 -14.38 -4.33 17.88
C PRO A 179 -14.11 -3.31 16.77
N ASN A 180 -14.95 -2.28 16.69
CA ASN A 180 -14.77 -1.17 15.77
C ASN A 180 -13.70 -0.20 16.32
N VAL A 181 -12.45 -0.50 15.99
CA VAL A 181 -11.28 0.26 16.45
C VAL A 181 -11.36 1.73 16.02
N PHE A 182 -11.90 2.01 14.83
CA PHE A 182 -12.03 3.37 14.33
C PHE A 182 -13.02 4.20 15.16
N GLU A 183 -14.21 3.67 15.45
CA GLU A 183 -15.22 4.36 16.28
C GLU A 183 -14.75 4.55 17.71
N GLU A 184 -14.03 3.57 18.28
CA GLU A 184 -13.42 3.69 19.60
C GLU A 184 -12.42 4.86 19.65
N LEU A 185 -11.52 4.95 18.66
CA LEU A 185 -10.54 6.03 18.57
C LEU A 185 -11.22 7.39 18.33
N LEU A 186 -12.26 7.42 17.51
CA LEU A 186 -13.04 8.63 17.27
C LEU A 186 -13.74 9.10 18.55
N TYR A 187 -14.36 8.18 19.31
CA TYR A 187 -15.00 8.49 20.59
C TYR A 187 -13.99 9.08 21.58
N LYS A 188 -12.83 8.45 21.76
CA LYS A 188 -11.75 8.98 22.63
C LYS A 188 -11.29 10.37 22.18
N ALA A 189 -11.11 10.57 20.87
CA ALA A 189 -10.75 11.88 20.34
C ALA A 189 -11.83 12.95 20.63
N LYS A 190 -13.13 12.60 20.57
CA LYS A 190 -14.23 13.51 20.97
C LYS A 190 -14.16 13.89 22.45
N GLN A 191 -13.68 12.99 23.32
CA GLN A 191 -13.46 13.30 24.74
C GLN A 191 -12.25 14.24 24.97
N GLY A 192 -11.56 14.66 23.92
CA GLY A 192 -10.40 15.54 23.98
C GLY A 192 -9.09 14.80 24.21
N GLU A 193 -9.08 13.47 24.09
CA GLU A 193 -7.86 12.68 24.19
C GLU A 193 -6.92 12.96 23.01
N ARG A 194 -5.63 12.97 23.33
CA ARG A 194 -4.53 13.18 22.40
C ARG A 194 -3.98 11.83 21.93
N ILE A 195 -4.40 11.40 20.76
CA ILE A 195 -4.18 10.07 20.19
C ILE A 195 -3.29 10.18 18.96
N SER A 196 -2.26 9.33 18.90
CA SER A 196 -1.50 9.05 17.68
C SER A 196 -1.16 7.57 17.70
N GLN A 197 -1.91 6.77 16.94
CA GLN A 197 -1.85 5.30 17.02
C GLN A 197 -2.04 4.66 15.65
N ALA A 198 -1.30 3.58 15.39
CA ALA A 198 -1.53 2.73 14.23
C ALA A 198 -2.90 2.02 14.34
N ILE A 199 -3.64 1.98 13.24
CA ILE A 199 -4.91 1.25 13.15
C ILE A 199 -4.61 -0.19 12.78
N THR A 200 -5.01 -1.11 13.64
CA THR A 200 -4.89 -2.55 13.41
C THR A 200 -6.14 -3.25 13.90
N GLU A 201 -6.74 -4.06 13.04
CA GLU A 201 -7.98 -4.80 13.33
C GLU A 201 -7.72 -6.31 13.21
N PRO A 202 -6.87 -6.90 14.06
CA PRO A 202 -6.49 -8.31 13.97
C PRO A 202 -7.65 -9.28 14.26
N LYS A 203 -8.80 -8.76 14.70
CA LYS A 203 -10.04 -9.49 14.90
C LYS A 203 -11.01 -9.36 13.72
N SER A 204 -10.82 -8.39 12.83
CA SER A 204 -11.61 -8.28 11.61
C SER A 204 -11.11 -9.28 10.59
N LEU A 205 -12.02 -10.15 10.13
CA LEU A 205 -11.73 -11.12 9.08
C LEU A 205 -11.36 -10.43 7.78
N ASP A 206 -12.07 -9.35 7.42
CA ASP A 206 -11.80 -8.57 6.21
C ASP A 206 -10.40 -7.95 6.25
N TRP A 207 -10.02 -7.36 7.38
CA TRP A 207 -8.67 -6.82 7.57
C TRP A 207 -7.60 -7.90 7.40
N LEU A 208 -7.81 -9.09 7.97
CA LEU A 208 -6.89 -10.23 7.82
C LEU A 208 -6.83 -10.72 6.37
N LEU A 209 -7.97 -10.82 5.68
CA LEU A 209 -8.04 -11.24 4.29
C LEU A 209 -7.28 -10.27 3.39
N GLU A 210 -7.43 -8.96 3.57
CA GLU A 210 -6.69 -7.96 2.80
C GLU A 210 -5.17 -8.09 3.00
N ARG A 211 -4.74 -8.29 4.25
CA ARG A 211 -3.31 -8.38 4.61
C ARG A 211 -2.67 -9.69 4.17
N GLU A 212 -3.33 -10.82 4.43
CA GLU A 212 -2.74 -12.15 4.30
C GLU A 212 -3.10 -12.85 2.98
N ALA A 213 -4.38 -12.85 2.60
CA ALA A 213 -4.89 -13.59 1.44
C ALA A 213 -4.78 -12.78 0.14
N ALA A 214 -5.26 -11.53 0.15
CA ALA A 214 -5.23 -10.62 -0.99
C ALA A 214 -3.84 -10.01 -1.20
N GLY A 215 -2.98 -10.01 -0.18
CA GLY A 215 -1.60 -9.54 -0.27
C GLY A 215 -1.50 -8.03 -0.57
N LEU A 216 -2.46 -7.24 -0.09
CA LEU A 216 -2.52 -5.79 -0.31
C LEU A 216 -1.21 -5.06 0.02
N PRO A 217 -0.50 -5.34 1.14
CA PRO A 217 0.78 -4.69 1.44
C PRO A 217 1.85 -4.94 0.36
N ALA A 218 1.92 -6.17 -0.15
CA ALA A 218 2.87 -6.54 -1.21
C ALA A 218 2.51 -5.88 -2.54
N TYR A 219 1.20 -5.77 -2.83
CA TYR A 219 0.72 -5.06 -4.00
C TYR A 219 1.08 -3.57 -3.95
N LEU A 220 0.79 -2.88 -2.84
CA LEU A 220 1.13 -1.47 -2.65
C LEU A 220 2.66 -1.22 -2.73
N GLU A 221 3.48 -2.13 -2.20
CA GLU A 221 4.93 -2.04 -2.33
C GLU A 221 5.38 -2.20 -3.79
N SER A 222 4.74 -3.10 -4.55
CA SER A 222 5.05 -3.28 -5.97
C SER A 222 4.78 -2.02 -6.79
N LEU A 223 3.76 -1.23 -6.41
CA LEU A 223 3.39 0.00 -7.12
C LEU A 223 4.50 1.06 -7.10
N LYS A 224 5.36 1.09 -6.06
CA LYS A 224 6.47 2.04 -5.94
C LYS A 224 7.51 1.92 -7.06
N THR A 225 7.60 0.75 -7.68
CA THR A 225 8.54 0.45 -8.78
C THR A 225 7.83 0.26 -10.12
N SER A 226 6.51 0.17 -10.11
CA SER A 226 5.70 0.05 -11.32
C SER A 226 5.63 1.37 -12.09
N ASN A 227 5.55 1.30 -13.42
CA ASN A 227 5.28 2.48 -14.23
C ASN A 227 3.82 2.93 -14.03
N ARG A 228 3.58 4.24 -14.00
CA ARG A 228 2.27 4.81 -13.64
C ARG A 228 1.20 4.63 -14.71
N HIS A 229 1.59 4.46 -15.97
CA HIS A 229 0.66 4.19 -17.05
C HIS A 229 0.07 2.77 -17.03
N VAL A 230 0.64 1.86 -16.21
CA VAL A 230 0.14 0.50 -16.11
C VAL A 230 -1.17 0.51 -15.31
N PRO A 231 -2.26 -0.06 -15.86
CA PRO A 231 -3.52 -0.15 -15.14
C PRO A 231 -3.36 -0.85 -13.78
N ARG A 232 -3.95 -0.26 -12.75
CA ARG A 232 -3.93 -0.79 -11.38
C ARG A 232 -5.22 -1.54 -11.07
N LEU A 233 -5.18 -2.41 -10.07
CA LEU A 233 -6.33 -3.12 -9.56
C LEU A 233 -7.43 -2.11 -9.19
N GLY A 234 -8.69 -2.41 -9.53
CA GLY A 234 -9.84 -1.55 -9.25
C GLY A 234 -9.97 -0.33 -10.17
N GLU A 235 -9.01 -0.05 -11.05
CA GLU A 235 -9.13 1.08 -11.98
C GLU A 235 -10.16 0.83 -13.08
N ILE A 236 -10.83 1.90 -13.50
CA ILE A 236 -11.68 1.89 -14.68
C ILE A 236 -10.82 2.27 -15.88
N VAL A 237 -10.88 1.44 -16.92
CA VAL A 237 -10.14 1.63 -18.17
C VAL A 237 -11.07 1.48 -19.37
N LEU A 238 -10.64 2.03 -20.50
CA LEU A 238 -11.24 1.74 -21.80
C LEU A 238 -10.55 0.54 -22.41
N ILE A 239 -11.35 -0.40 -22.90
CA ILE A 239 -10.89 -1.63 -23.52
C ILE A 239 -11.49 -1.77 -24.90
N ALA A 240 -10.70 -2.30 -25.83
CA ALA A 240 -11.18 -2.72 -27.14
C ALA A 240 -11.12 -4.25 -27.22
N ARG A 241 -12.29 -4.87 -27.19
CA ARG A 241 -12.45 -6.32 -27.24
C ARG A 241 -12.40 -6.85 -28.67
N HIS A 242 -12.31 -8.17 -28.79
CA HIS A 242 -12.50 -8.90 -30.05
C HIS A 242 -11.48 -8.58 -31.16
N LEU A 243 -10.21 -8.35 -30.80
CA LEU A 243 -9.14 -8.35 -31.80
C LEU A 243 -8.79 -9.79 -32.17
N GLU A 244 -8.81 -10.11 -33.47
CA GLU A 244 -8.48 -11.44 -33.98
C GLU A 244 -6.96 -11.59 -34.20
N GLY A 245 -6.38 -12.73 -33.80
CA GLY A 245 -5.04 -13.15 -34.21
C GLY A 245 -3.94 -12.10 -33.98
N THR A 246 -3.47 -11.47 -35.06
CA THR A 246 -2.36 -10.50 -35.04
C THR A 246 -2.80 -9.04 -35.18
N GLN A 247 -4.11 -8.78 -35.09
CA GLN A 247 -4.69 -7.45 -35.20
C GLN A 247 -4.13 -6.50 -34.13
N ARG A 248 -3.91 -5.24 -34.53
CA ARG A 248 -3.39 -4.19 -33.65
C ARG A 248 -4.23 -2.93 -33.79
N ILE A 249 -4.36 -2.21 -32.68
CA ILE A 249 -4.97 -0.89 -32.68
C ILE A 249 -3.89 0.14 -32.96
N VAL A 250 -3.99 0.79 -34.10
CA VAL A 250 -3.09 1.87 -34.52
C VAL A 250 -3.88 3.16 -34.55
N ARG A 251 -3.25 4.23 -34.08
CA ARG A 251 -3.81 5.58 -34.21
C ARG A 251 -3.39 6.16 -35.56
N ASP A 252 -4.37 6.57 -36.35
CA ASP A 252 -4.18 7.23 -37.64
C ASP A 252 -4.88 8.61 -37.60
N GLY A 253 -4.07 9.66 -37.41
CA GLY A 253 -4.58 10.99 -37.07
C GLY A 253 -5.33 11.00 -35.73
N ASP A 254 -6.61 11.39 -35.78
CA ASP A 254 -7.49 11.43 -34.60
C ASP A 254 -8.32 10.17 -34.39
N VAL A 255 -8.20 9.17 -35.28
CA VAL A 255 -9.04 7.98 -35.26
C VAL A 255 -8.22 6.74 -34.92
N HIS A 256 -8.77 5.89 -34.04
CA HIS A 256 -8.21 4.57 -33.76
C HIS A 256 -8.73 3.57 -34.77
N ARG A 257 -7.82 2.79 -35.36
CA ARG A 257 -8.12 1.81 -36.41
C ARG A 257 -7.56 0.47 -36.03
N ILE A 258 -8.29 -0.60 -36.34
CA ILE A 258 -7.79 -1.97 -36.28
C ILE A 258 -7.06 -2.24 -37.59
N VAL A 259 -5.81 -2.71 -37.48
CA VAL A 259 -4.94 -3.03 -38.60
C VAL A 259 -4.46 -4.48 -38.44
N GLU A 260 -4.58 -5.27 -39.49
CA GLU A 260 -4.01 -6.61 -39.56
C GLU A 260 -2.71 -6.56 -40.37
N PRO A 261 -1.58 -7.07 -39.83
CA PRO A 261 -0.33 -7.18 -40.56
C PRO A 261 -0.50 -7.90 -41.91
N GLY A 262 -0.13 -7.22 -43.00
CA GLY A 262 -0.22 -7.76 -44.36
C GLY A 262 -1.55 -7.51 -45.09
N ILE A 263 -2.63 -7.21 -44.37
CA ILE A 263 -3.93 -6.83 -44.96
C ILE A 263 -4.13 -5.32 -44.91
N GLY A 264 -3.67 -4.66 -43.85
CA GLY A 264 -3.88 -3.24 -43.62
C GLY A 264 -5.12 -2.98 -42.76
N TYR A 265 -5.86 -1.91 -43.07
CA TYR A 265 -7.03 -1.50 -42.29
C TYR A 265 -8.18 -2.52 -42.38
N VAL A 266 -8.67 -2.99 -41.23
CA VAL A 266 -9.76 -3.99 -41.15
C VAL A 266 -11.02 -3.47 -40.45
N GLY A 267 -10.94 -2.37 -39.69
CA GLY A 267 -12.12 -1.81 -39.03
C GLY A 267 -11.82 -0.81 -37.92
N PHE A 268 -12.84 -0.47 -37.15
CA PHE A 268 -12.74 0.42 -35.99
C PHE A 268 -12.91 -0.38 -34.69
N PRO A 269 -12.15 -0.08 -33.63
CA PRO A 269 -12.37 -0.68 -32.32
C PRO A 269 -13.67 -0.18 -31.70
N VAL A 270 -14.42 -1.10 -31.11
CA VAL A 270 -15.52 -0.77 -30.20
C VAL A 270 -14.93 -0.67 -28.80
N TRP A 271 -15.03 0.52 -28.21
CA TRP A 271 -14.48 0.79 -26.89
C TRP A 271 -15.55 0.61 -25.82
N GLU A 272 -15.24 -0.21 -24.83
CA GLU A 272 -16.05 -0.44 -23.64
C GLU A 272 -15.29 0.08 -22.41
N ALA A 273 -15.99 0.42 -21.33
CA ALA A 273 -15.34 0.65 -20.05
C ALA A 273 -15.42 -0.60 -19.16
N ALA A 274 -14.32 -0.89 -18.46
CA ALA A 274 -14.20 -2.06 -17.59
C ALA A 274 -13.32 -1.78 -16.37
N VAL A 275 -13.56 -2.52 -15.30
CA VAL A 275 -12.74 -2.53 -14.08
C VAL A 275 -11.64 -3.55 -14.23
N VAL A 276 -10.42 -3.20 -13.84
CA VAL A 276 -9.30 -4.14 -13.74
C VAL A 276 -9.45 -4.96 -12.45
N THR A 277 -9.67 -6.27 -12.57
CA THR A 277 -9.88 -7.15 -11.41
C THR A 277 -8.70 -8.07 -11.12
N GLN A 278 -7.79 -8.24 -12.08
CA GLN A 278 -6.48 -8.87 -11.86
C GLN A 278 -5.40 -8.22 -12.73
N VAL A 279 -4.22 -8.05 -12.14
CA VAL A 279 -3.03 -7.50 -12.79
C VAL A 279 -1.96 -8.59 -12.95
N ASP A 280 -1.32 -8.64 -14.12
CA ASP A 280 -0.13 -9.47 -14.30
C ASP A 280 1.03 -8.90 -13.48
N LYS A 281 1.81 -9.78 -12.84
CA LYS A 281 2.95 -9.43 -11.98
C LYS A 281 4.18 -8.99 -12.77
N ARG A 282 4.16 -9.04 -14.10
CA ARG A 282 5.29 -8.67 -14.97
C ARG A 282 5.44 -7.15 -15.08
N THR A 283 6.66 -6.65 -14.87
CA THR A 283 6.97 -5.23 -15.05
C THR A 283 6.96 -4.84 -16.53
N VAL A 284 6.18 -3.81 -16.88
CA VAL A 284 6.10 -3.26 -18.24
C VAL A 284 7.17 -2.21 -18.43
N THR A 285 8.03 -2.33 -19.43
CA THR A 285 8.92 -1.25 -19.88
C THR A 285 8.41 -0.66 -21.19
N ALA A 286 8.80 0.57 -21.54
CA ALA A 286 8.36 1.21 -22.79
C ALA A 286 8.67 0.36 -24.04
N GLY A 287 9.79 -0.37 -24.06
CA GLY A 287 10.12 -1.31 -25.15
C GLY A 287 9.27 -2.59 -25.18
N LEU A 288 8.54 -2.89 -24.10
CA LEU A 288 7.60 -4.01 -24.03
C LEU A 288 6.26 -3.71 -24.72
N LEU A 289 5.96 -2.43 -25.00
CA LEU A 289 4.74 -2.00 -25.69
C LEU A 289 4.73 -2.36 -27.19
N GLU A 290 5.83 -2.90 -27.72
CA GLU A 290 5.98 -3.28 -29.13
C GLU A 290 5.99 -4.81 -29.36
N GLY A 291 5.89 -5.61 -28.29
CA GLY A 291 6.13 -7.06 -28.32
C GLY A 291 4.91 -7.97 -28.13
N VAL A 292 5.06 -9.23 -28.55
CA VAL A 292 4.06 -10.32 -28.43
C VAL A 292 3.80 -10.74 -26.96
N ASN A 293 4.70 -10.37 -26.04
CA ASN A 293 4.65 -10.71 -24.60
C ASN A 293 4.13 -9.56 -23.73
N ALA A 294 3.26 -8.72 -24.28
CA ALA A 294 2.65 -7.64 -23.53
C ALA A 294 1.82 -8.19 -22.32
N PRO A 295 1.84 -7.51 -21.17
CA PRO A 295 1.09 -7.94 -19.98
C PRO A 295 -0.40 -7.99 -20.28
N ARG A 296 -1.08 -8.92 -19.60
CA ARG A 296 -2.52 -9.09 -19.71
C ARG A 296 -3.20 -8.77 -18.39
N PHE A 297 -4.44 -8.32 -18.48
CA PHE A 297 -5.26 -7.94 -17.33
C PHE A 297 -6.60 -8.64 -17.44
N ARG A 298 -7.08 -9.19 -16.33
CA ARG A 298 -8.49 -9.57 -16.26
C ARG A 298 -9.30 -8.30 -16.04
N VAL A 299 -10.27 -8.07 -16.93
CA VAL A 299 -11.13 -6.89 -16.89
C VAL A 299 -12.59 -7.30 -16.92
N GLU A 300 -13.42 -6.60 -16.15
CA GLU A 300 -14.85 -6.85 -16.00
C GLU A 300 -15.64 -5.59 -16.42
N PRO A 301 -16.50 -5.66 -17.46
CA PRO A 301 -17.20 -4.48 -17.97
C PRO A 301 -18.07 -3.79 -16.92
N MET A 302 -18.07 -2.46 -16.95
CA MET A 302 -18.80 -1.64 -15.99
C MET A 302 -20.32 -1.85 -16.09
N SER A 303 -20.91 -2.34 -15.01
CA SER A 303 -22.37 -2.39 -14.83
C SER A 303 -22.90 -1.05 -14.33
N GLU A 304 -24.20 -0.82 -14.51
CA GLU A 304 -24.86 0.38 -14.00
C GLU A 304 -24.87 0.39 -12.47
N ILE A 305 -24.58 1.55 -11.89
CA ILE A 305 -24.61 1.81 -10.45
C ILE A 305 -26.07 1.95 -10.00
N GLY A 306 -26.41 1.41 -8.84
CA GLY A 306 -27.76 1.35 -8.27
C GLY A 306 -28.65 0.27 -8.88
N ASN A 307 -28.16 -0.48 -9.88
CA ASN A 307 -28.94 -1.51 -10.56
C ASN A 307 -28.64 -2.90 -9.99
N SER A 308 -29.67 -3.63 -9.56
CA SER A 308 -29.54 -4.99 -9.02
C SER A 308 -29.06 -6.02 -10.06
N SER A 309 -29.33 -5.77 -11.34
CA SER A 309 -28.90 -6.59 -12.47
C SER A 309 -27.52 -6.18 -12.97
N LYS A 310 -26.49 -6.93 -12.57
CA LYS A 310 -25.09 -6.71 -12.94
C LYS A 310 -24.67 -7.59 -14.13
N ALA A 311 -25.45 -7.58 -15.21
CA ALA A 311 -25.22 -8.49 -16.36
C ALA A 311 -23.92 -8.24 -17.13
N TRP A 312 -23.29 -7.07 -16.95
CA TRP A 312 -22.03 -6.72 -17.61
C TRP A 312 -20.81 -7.29 -16.87
N SER A 313 -20.83 -7.40 -15.54
CA SER A 313 -19.68 -7.85 -14.75
C SER A 313 -19.30 -9.31 -15.01
N THR A 314 -20.26 -10.15 -15.39
CA THR A 314 -20.02 -11.57 -15.72
C THR A 314 -19.26 -11.78 -17.03
N ARG A 315 -19.15 -10.74 -17.88
CA ARG A 315 -18.51 -10.80 -19.20
C ARG A 315 -17.01 -10.51 -19.10
N TYR A 316 -16.31 -11.12 -18.15
CA TYR A 316 -14.89 -10.87 -17.95
C TYR A 316 -14.06 -11.33 -19.17
N GLU A 317 -12.94 -10.66 -19.41
CA GLU A 317 -11.98 -11.04 -20.45
C GLU A 317 -10.56 -10.75 -20.00
N GLU A 318 -9.58 -11.54 -20.45
CA GLU A 318 -8.17 -11.22 -20.30
C GLU A 318 -7.68 -10.43 -21.50
N ILE A 319 -7.26 -9.19 -21.30
CA ILE A 319 -6.89 -8.27 -22.38
C ILE A 319 -5.43 -7.80 -22.26
N SER A 320 -4.74 -7.67 -23.39
CA SER A 320 -3.37 -7.10 -23.43
C SER A 320 -3.39 -5.60 -23.15
N ILE A 321 -2.33 -5.08 -22.50
CA ILE A 321 -2.14 -3.64 -22.28
C ILE A 321 -2.27 -2.79 -23.56
N LEU A 322 -1.94 -3.37 -24.72
CA LEU A 322 -1.99 -2.67 -26.00
C LEU A 322 -3.41 -2.28 -26.42
N ASN A 323 -4.41 -3.01 -25.91
CA ASN A 323 -5.82 -2.78 -26.18
C ASN A 323 -6.51 -1.99 -25.06
N VAL A 324 -5.74 -1.52 -24.06
CA VAL A 324 -6.23 -0.77 -22.91
C VAL A 324 -5.85 0.70 -23.05
N ARG A 325 -6.76 1.60 -22.69
CA ARG A 325 -6.47 3.03 -22.55
C ARG A 325 -6.98 3.53 -21.20
N PRO A 326 -6.26 4.41 -20.50
CA PRO A 326 -6.77 5.05 -19.29
C PRO A 326 -8.09 5.77 -19.57
N PHE A 327 -9.07 5.63 -18.68
CA PHE A 327 -10.42 6.14 -18.92
C PHE A 327 -10.48 7.66 -19.09
N ARG A 328 -9.52 8.41 -18.55
CA ARG A 328 -9.39 9.86 -18.76
C ARG A 328 -9.37 10.29 -20.23
N PHE A 329 -8.96 9.40 -21.14
CA PHE A 329 -8.93 9.66 -22.58
C PHE A 329 -10.25 9.37 -23.32
N TRP A 330 -11.34 9.04 -22.63
CA TRP A 330 -12.60 8.61 -23.25
C TRP A 330 -13.10 9.60 -24.30
N GLN A 331 -13.07 10.89 -24.02
CA GLN A 331 -13.61 11.89 -24.94
C GLN A 331 -12.75 12.01 -26.20
N GLN A 332 -11.42 11.92 -26.07
CA GLN A 332 -10.50 11.95 -27.21
C GLN A 332 -10.57 10.67 -28.05
N ILE A 333 -10.81 9.52 -27.41
CA ILE A 333 -10.87 8.23 -28.10
C ILE A 333 -12.21 8.06 -28.82
N LEU A 334 -13.30 8.55 -28.23
CA LEU A 334 -14.67 8.44 -28.74
C LEU A 334 -15.12 9.64 -29.57
N GLY A 335 -14.21 10.55 -29.92
CA GLY A 335 -14.48 11.63 -30.87
C GLY A 335 -15.49 12.68 -30.37
N GLU A 336 -15.45 13.01 -29.08
CA GLU A 336 -16.39 13.97 -28.44
C GLU A 336 -17.87 13.58 -28.55
N ALA A 337 -18.17 12.27 -28.57
CA ALA A 337 -19.53 11.71 -28.51
C ALA A 337 -20.42 12.40 -27.46
N ASP A 338 -21.66 12.71 -27.83
CA ASP A 338 -22.64 13.34 -26.95
C ASP A 338 -23.04 12.36 -25.84
N THR A 339 -22.68 12.69 -24.60
CA THR A 339 -22.98 11.87 -23.42
C THR A 339 -24.49 11.73 -23.16
N ASN A 340 -25.30 12.63 -23.71
CA ASN A 340 -26.76 12.55 -23.61
C ASN A 340 -27.37 11.59 -24.64
N ASN A 341 -26.65 11.25 -25.72
CA ASN A 341 -27.12 10.34 -26.75
C ASN A 341 -26.70 8.89 -26.44
N PRO A 342 -27.63 8.00 -26.02
CA PRO A 342 -27.28 6.62 -25.66
C PRO A 342 -26.77 5.77 -26.84
N LYS A 343 -26.90 6.25 -28.09
CA LYS A 343 -26.45 5.53 -29.29
C LYS A 343 -25.00 5.81 -29.64
N GLU A 344 -24.42 6.89 -29.13
CA GLU A 344 -23.04 7.30 -29.45
C GLU A 344 -22.01 6.69 -28.51
N LEU A 345 -22.44 6.28 -27.31
CA LEU A 345 -21.58 5.67 -26.30
C LEU A 345 -22.00 4.22 -26.03
N HIS A 346 -21.01 3.34 -25.88
CA HIS A 346 -21.27 2.01 -25.37
C HIS A 346 -21.85 2.11 -23.93
N PRO A 347 -22.86 1.30 -23.55
CA PRO A 347 -23.50 1.40 -22.23
C PRO A 347 -22.52 1.39 -21.07
N THR A 348 -21.49 0.53 -21.13
CA THR A 348 -20.48 0.42 -20.07
C THR A 348 -19.67 1.71 -19.88
N VAL A 349 -19.41 2.48 -20.95
CA VAL A 349 -18.77 3.80 -20.86
C VAL A 349 -19.67 4.78 -20.12
N ARG A 350 -20.97 4.76 -20.41
CA ARG A 350 -21.94 5.61 -19.70
C ARG A 350 -22.05 5.24 -18.21
N HIS A 351 -22.00 3.94 -17.88
CA HIS A 351 -21.94 3.50 -16.49
C HIS A 351 -20.62 3.90 -15.80
N ALA A 352 -19.50 3.89 -16.52
CA ALA A 352 -18.25 4.41 -15.98
C ALA A 352 -18.32 5.93 -15.70
N LEU A 353 -18.96 6.71 -16.58
CA LEU A 353 -19.13 8.15 -16.38
C LEU A 353 -19.90 8.47 -15.09
N THR A 354 -20.86 7.63 -14.65
CA THR A 354 -21.57 7.86 -13.39
C THR A 354 -20.66 7.74 -12.17
N ALA A 355 -19.57 6.97 -12.23
CA ALA A 355 -18.63 6.84 -11.11
C ALA A 355 -17.62 8.00 -10.97
N MET A 356 -17.57 8.96 -11.89
CA MET A 356 -16.41 9.87 -12.00
C MET A 356 -16.32 10.95 -10.91
N ALA A 357 -17.42 11.31 -10.26
CA ALA A 357 -17.45 12.19 -9.08
C ALA A 357 -17.63 11.38 -7.78
N SER A 358 -16.87 10.29 -7.66
CA SER A 358 -16.82 9.47 -6.44
C SER A 358 -15.38 9.20 -6.01
N MET A 359 -15.18 8.86 -4.74
CA MET A 359 -13.88 8.48 -4.18
C MET A 359 -14.01 7.46 -3.05
N SER A 360 -12.96 6.67 -2.84
CA SER A 360 -12.82 5.80 -1.65
C SER A 360 -11.36 5.63 -1.27
N VAL A 361 -11.10 5.51 0.04
CA VAL A 361 -9.75 5.35 0.56
C VAL A 361 -9.34 3.89 0.62
N VAL A 362 -8.03 3.64 0.64
CA VAL A 362 -7.47 2.29 0.77
C VAL A 362 -6.55 2.24 1.97
N ASP A 363 -6.77 1.23 2.82
CA ASP A 363 -5.91 0.85 3.93
C ASP A 363 -5.67 2.00 4.92
N ARG A 364 -6.66 2.25 5.79
CA ARG A 364 -6.58 3.19 6.93
C ARG A 364 -5.61 2.60 7.96
N PHE A 365 -4.46 3.22 8.13
CA PHE A 365 -3.35 2.60 8.88
C PHE A 365 -2.86 3.40 10.09
N HIS A 366 -3.20 4.68 10.21
CA HIS A 366 -2.79 5.51 11.34
C HIS A 366 -3.84 6.56 11.66
N PHE A 367 -4.17 6.70 12.94
CA PHE A 367 -5.10 7.67 13.47
C PHE A 367 -4.34 8.72 14.28
N GLU A 368 -4.63 9.99 14.04
CA GLU A 368 -4.03 11.09 14.79
C GLU A 368 -5.05 12.18 15.11
N SER A 369 -5.18 12.54 16.38
CA SER A 369 -6.05 13.65 16.82
C SER A 369 -5.24 14.93 16.99
N PHE A 370 -5.70 16.02 16.39
CA PHE A 370 -5.13 17.36 16.47
C PHE A 370 -6.18 18.36 16.95
N GLY A 371 -6.44 18.38 18.26
CA GLY A 371 -7.43 19.28 18.84
C GLY A 371 -8.83 18.94 18.35
N GLN A 372 -9.41 19.79 17.48
CA GLN A 372 -10.75 19.59 16.90
C GLN A 372 -10.74 18.88 15.54
N GLU A 373 -9.57 18.51 15.02
CA GLU A 373 -9.42 17.75 13.77
C GLU A 373 -8.86 16.36 14.07
N VAL A 374 -9.42 15.33 13.46
CA VAL A 374 -8.86 13.98 13.40
C VAL A 374 -8.32 13.74 12.00
N ARG A 375 -7.16 13.11 11.91
CA ARG A 375 -6.52 12.70 10.66
C ARG A 375 -6.35 11.19 10.64
N VAL A 376 -6.93 10.56 9.64
CA VAL A 376 -6.81 9.11 9.42
C VAL A 376 -6.02 8.88 8.14
N TYR A 377 -4.79 8.44 8.28
CA TYR A 377 -3.86 8.24 7.18
C TYR A 377 -4.18 6.95 6.42
N CYS A 378 -4.12 7.05 5.09
CA CYS A 378 -4.48 6.00 4.16
C CYS A 378 -3.29 5.69 3.23
N LYS A 379 -3.16 4.44 2.75
CA LYS A 379 -2.10 4.08 1.79
C LYS A 379 -2.45 4.39 0.35
N GLY A 380 -3.74 4.55 0.03
CA GLY A 380 -4.19 4.86 -1.32
C GLY A 380 -5.53 5.57 -1.34
N LEU A 381 -5.90 6.04 -2.52
CA LEU A 381 -7.15 6.72 -2.80
C LEU A 381 -7.60 6.39 -4.21
N TYR A 382 -8.84 5.95 -4.38
CA TYR A 382 -9.49 5.96 -5.68
C TYR A 382 -10.19 7.30 -5.89
N VAL A 383 -9.97 7.91 -7.04
CA VAL A 383 -10.70 9.12 -7.48
C VAL A 383 -11.28 8.84 -8.87
N GLY A 384 -12.60 8.65 -8.94
CA GLY A 384 -13.28 8.23 -10.15
C GLY A 384 -12.69 6.94 -10.72
N ALA A 385 -12.01 7.06 -11.86
CA ALA A 385 -11.42 5.93 -12.57
C ALA A 385 -10.06 5.47 -12.05
N GLU A 386 -9.31 6.33 -11.36
CA GLU A 386 -7.88 6.11 -11.11
C GLU A 386 -7.57 5.82 -9.64
N PHE A 387 -6.59 4.95 -9.42
CA PHE A 387 -6.03 4.63 -8.11
C PHE A 387 -4.72 5.36 -7.92
N ILE A 388 -4.63 6.20 -6.89
CA ILE A 388 -3.45 7.00 -6.56
C ILE A 388 -2.85 6.58 -5.22
N VAL A 389 -1.52 6.59 -5.15
CA VAL A 389 -0.75 6.20 -3.96
C VAL A 389 0.39 7.20 -3.69
N PRO A 390 0.96 7.24 -2.47
CA PRO A 390 2.17 7.99 -2.21
C PRO A 390 3.30 7.64 -3.18
N GLY A 391 3.93 8.68 -3.74
CA GLY A 391 4.93 8.59 -4.80
C GLY A 391 4.42 8.98 -6.18
N ASP A 392 3.10 8.93 -6.42
CA ASP A 392 2.52 9.35 -7.70
C ASP A 392 2.62 10.85 -7.93
N LEU A 393 2.70 11.24 -9.21
CA LEU A 393 2.41 12.60 -9.65
C LEU A 393 0.98 12.69 -10.15
N VAL A 394 0.21 13.62 -9.61
CA VAL A 394 -1.20 13.80 -9.93
C VAL A 394 -1.45 15.26 -10.32
N GLN A 395 -2.06 15.48 -11.48
CA GLN A 395 -2.49 16.78 -11.94
C GLN A 395 -3.65 17.25 -11.06
N PHE A 396 -3.68 18.53 -10.70
CA PHE A 396 -4.77 19.12 -9.91
C PHE A 396 -5.09 20.53 -10.41
N GLN A 397 -6.22 21.08 -9.95
CA GLN A 397 -6.63 22.44 -10.28
C GLN A 397 -7.22 23.15 -9.07
N MET A 398 -6.47 24.08 -8.48
CA MET A 398 -6.95 24.84 -7.33
C MET A 398 -7.97 25.92 -7.74
N PRO A 399 -9.08 26.06 -6.99
CA PRO A 399 -10.01 27.16 -7.18
C PRO A 399 -9.31 28.51 -6.95
N GLY A 400 -9.43 29.43 -7.93
CA GLY A 400 -8.89 30.80 -7.82
C GLY A 400 -7.61 31.07 -8.62
N LEU A 401 -6.93 30.03 -9.14
CA LEU A 401 -5.91 30.17 -10.18
C LEU A 401 -6.62 30.10 -11.54
N HIS A 402 -7.11 31.25 -12.02
CA HIS A 402 -7.71 31.34 -13.36
C HIS A 402 -6.64 31.02 -14.42
N ASP A 403 -7.01 30.26 -15.45
CA ASP A 403 -6.16 29.78 -16.58
C ASP A 403 -5.19 28.60 -16.32
N SER A 404 -5.22 27.97 -15.13
CA SER A 404 -4.27 26.90 -14.76
C SER A 404 -4.64 25.45 -15.10
N VAL A 405 -5.75 25.20 -15.79
CA VAL A 405 -6.38 23.88 -15.88
C VAL A 405 -5.35 22.79 -16.22
N GLY A 406 -5.00 21.94 -15.25
CA GLY A 406 -4.15 20.77 -15.50
C GLY A 406 -2.65 21.02 -15.68
N LEU A 407 -2.16 22.23 -15.42
CA LEU A 407 -0.73 22.58 -15.50
C LEU A 407 0.02 22.32 -14.18
N ASP A 408 -0.72 22.21 -13.08
CA ASP A 408 -0.18 22.00 -11.75
C ASP A 408 -0.23 20.50 -11.37
N VAL A 409 0.83 20.04 -10.71
CA VAL A 409 1.04 18.63 -10.37
C VAL A 409 1.55 18.50 -8.94
N ILE A 410 0.97 17.59 -8.17
CA ILE A 410 1.42 17.24 -6.82
C ILE A 410 2.12 15.88 -6.85
N GLN A 411 3.32 15.81 -6.27
CA GLN A 411 3.96 14.55 -5.89
C GLN A 411 3.46 14.15 -4.52
N ILE A 412 2.63 13.11 -4.46
CA ILE A 412 1.93 12.70 -3.24
C ILE A 412 2.94 12.12 -2.24
N GLN A 413 2.92 12.63 -1.02
CA GLN A 413 3.65 12.05 0.10
C GLN A 413 2.72 11.38 1.10
N GLN A 414 1.55 11.98 1.36
CA GLN A 414 0.57 11.47 2.32
C GLN A 414 -0.86 11.68 1.80
N ILE A 415 -1.73 10.75 2.17
CA ILE A 415 -3.17 10.78 1.92
C ILE A 415 -3.83 10.55 3.28
N TYR A 416 -4.81 11.39 3.64
CA TYR A 416 -5.55 11.21 4.89
C TYR A 416 -6.98 11.74 4.79
N VAL A 417 -7.87 11.12 5.58
CA VAL A 417 -9.21 11.64 5.85
C VAL A 417 -9.10 12.63 7.01
N SER A 418 -9.59 13.85 6.81
CA SER A 418 -9.72 14.89 7.83
C SER A 418 -11.16 14.91 8.31
N ILE A 419 -11.36 14.68 9.60
CA ILE A 419 -12.67 14.65 10.27
C ILE A 419 -12.71 15.79 11.28
N ARG A 420 -13.70 16.66 11.16
CA ARG A 420 -13.87 17.76 12.12
C ARG A 420 -14.81 17.36 13.24
N LEU A 421 -14.29 17.40 14.47
CA LEU A 421 -15.04 17.03 15.68
C LEU A 421 -15.95 18.16 16.21
N ASP A 422 -15.80 19.39 15.71
CA ASP A 422 -16.51 20.56 16.22
C ASP A 422 -17.90 20.79 15.61
N ARG A 423 -18.34 19.91 14.70
CA ARG A 423 -19.62 20.00 13.98
C ARG A 423 -20.28 18.63 13.92
N GLU A 424 -21.61 18.61 13.94
CA GLU A 424 -22.43 17.40 13.77
C GLU A 424 -23.35 17.59 12.54
N PRO A 425 -23.37 16.65 11.57
CA PRO A 425 -22.48 15.49 11.48
C PRO A 425 -21.02 15.92 11.30
N HIS A 426 -20.05 15.09 11.72
CA HIS A 426 -18.62 15.40 11.59
C HIS A 426 -18.20 15.45 10.12
N PRO A 427 -18.00 16.65 9.53
CA PRO A 427 -17.72 16.74 8.11
C PRO A 427 -16.37 16.11 7.83
N GLN A 428 -16.37 15.15 6.92
CA GLN A 428 -15.19 14.45 6.48
C GLN A 428 -14.69 15.05 5.17
N SER A 429 -13.37 15.14 5.00
CA SER A 429 -12.75 15.55 3.75
C SER A 429 -11.49 14.76 3.50
N ILE A 430 -11.34 14.22 2.30
CA ILE A 430 -10.11 13.53 1.91
C ILE A 430 -9.10 14.57 1.43
N ARG A 431 -7.88 14.50 1.96
CA ARG A 431 -6.79 15.42 1.65
C ARG A 431 -5.55 14.67 1.20
N VAL A 432 -4.83 15.31 0.30
CA VAL A 432 -3.53 14.87 -0.20
C VAL A 432 -2.49 15.92 0.15
N MET A 433 -1.33 15.47 0.61
CA MET A 433 -0.22 16.34 0.97
C MET A 433 1.05 15.92 0.23
N GLY A 434 1.82 16.90 -0.25
CA GLY A 434 3.00 16.62 -1.05
C GLY A 434 3.71 17.87 -1.59
N CYS A 435 4.70 17.64 -2.43
CA CYS A 435 5.43 18.72 -3.12
C CYS A 435 4.72 19.07 -4.43
N THR A 436 4.50 20.36 -4.68
CA THR A 436 3.76 20.82 -5.86
C THR A 436 4.65 21.51 -6.89
N TYR A 437 4.42 21.17 -8.15
CA TYR A 437 5.15 21.64 -9.32
C TYR A 437 4.17 22.16 -10.36
N THR A 438 4.63 23.05 -11.23
CA THR A 438 3.82 23.62 -12.31
C THR A 438 4.65 23.82 -13.56
N THR A 439 4.01 23.77 -14.72
CA THR A 439 4.63 24.24 -15.98
C THR A 439 4.33 25.71 -16.28
N ASP A 440 3.47 26.36 -15.50
CA ASP A 440 3.18 27.79 -15.62
C ASP A 440 4.04 28.60 -14.64
N PRO A 441 5.00 29.41 -15.11
CA PRO A 441 5.83 30.24 -14.24
C PRO A 441 5.03 31.27 -13.42
N ASN A 442 3.79 31.61 -13.79
CA ASN A 442 2.99 32.53 -12.98
C ASN A 442 2.48 31.91 -11.68
N HIS A 443 2.51 30.58 -11.56
CA HIS A 443 2.11 29.87 -10.35
C HIS A 443 3.30 29.55 -9.42
N SER A 444 4.54 29.92 -9.80
CA SER A 444 5.67 29.86 -8.87
C SER A 444 5.62 31.02 -7.88
N VAL A 445 5.97 30.75 -6.62
CA VAL A 445 6.00 31.77 -5.56
C VAL A 445 7.45 32.14 -5.23
N GLY A 446 7.85 33.41 -5.35
CA GLY A 446 9.10 33.92 -4.78
C GLY A 446 10.37 33.64 -5.61
N GLN A 447 11.49 33.28 -4.95
CA GLN A 447 12.80 33.06 -5.61
C GLN A 447 12.85 31.81 -6.54
N TYR A 448 11.71 31.14 -6.74
CA TYR A 448 11.58 29.88 -7.49
C TYR A 448 11.09 30.08 -8.93
N ASP A 449 11.12 31.31 -9.45
CA ASP A 449 10.81 31.65 -10.85
C ASP A 449 11.80 31.03 -11.87
N ARG A 450 12.82 30.31 -11.40
CA ARG A 450 13.77 29.61 -12.26
C ARG A 450 13.28 28.19 -12.53
N PRO A 451 13.33 27.74 -13.79
CA PRO A 451 12.96 26.39 -14.12
C PRO A 451 13.91 25.40 -13.46
N ILE A 452 13.35 24.29 -12.97
CA ILE A 452 14.08 23.19 -12.35
C ILE A 452 14.87 22.46 -13.45
N PRO A 453 16.20 22.29 -13.30
CA PRO A 453 16.98 21.47 -14.22
C PRO A 453 16.45 20.04 -14.33
N GLN A 454 16.53 19.41 -15.51
CA GLN A 454 15.97 18.06 -15.72
C GLN A 454 16.62 16.98 -14.84
N GLU A 455 17.86 17.20 -14.41
CA GLU A 455 18.61 16.34 -13.51
C GLU A 455 18.14 16.46 -12.05
N GLU A 456 17.49 17.57 -11.70
CA GLU A 456 16.98 17.87 -10.35
C GLU A 456 15.49 17.55 -10.18
N LEU A 457 14.81 17.15 -11.25
CA LEU A 457 13.40 16.73 -11.19
C LEU A 457 13.25 15.50 -10.30
N PRO A 458 12.20 15.45 -9.45
CA PRO A 458 12.02 14.37 -8.46
C PRO A 458 11.73 13.02 -9.11
N THR A 459 11.16 13.01 -10.32
CA THR A 459 10.88 11.77 -11.05
C THR A 459 11.18 11.92 -12.55
N PRO A 460 11.69 10.87 -13.23
CA PRO A 460 11.90 10.88 -14.67
C PRO A 460 10.63 11.17 -15.48
N SER A 461 9.44 10.81 -14.98
CA SER A 461 8.18 11.01 -15.69
C SER A 461 7.75 12.49 -15.80
N MET A 462 8.47 13.42 -15.20
CA MET A 462 8.27 14.86 -15.44
C MET A 462 8.98 15.34 -16.71
N ARG A 463 9.91 14.55 -17.25
CA ARG A 463 10.63 14.93 -18.47
C ARG A 463 9.67 14.94 -19.67
N GLY A 464 9.97 15.74 -20.69
CA GLY A 464 9.19 15.80 -21.92
C GLY A 464 7.94 16.71 -21.89
N PHE A 465 7.54 17.22 -20.73
CA PHE A 465 6.37 18.11 -20.59
C PHE A 465 6.69 19.62 -20.61
N GLY A 466 7.96 19.97 -20.74
CA GLY A 466 8.41 21.36 -20.73
C GLY A 466 9.29 21.70 -19.53
N ASN A 467 9.33 22.99 -19.19
CA ASN A 467 10.01 23.48 -17.99
C ASN A 467 9.09 23.34 -16.79
N TRP A 468 9.66 22.93 -15.66
CA TRP A 468 8.94 22.83 -14.40
C TRP A 468 9.42 23.88 -13.42
N TYR A 469 8.50 24.37 -12.60
CA TYR A 469 8.74 25.33 -11.53
C TYR A 469 8.19 24.76 -10.22
N MET A 470 8.83 25.08 -9.10
CA MET A 470 8.27 24.75 -7.79
C MET A 470 7.22 25.79 -7.42
N MET A 471 6.05 25.35 -6.96
CA MET A 471 5.01 26.27 -6.48
C MET A 471 5.27 26.74 -5.04
N GLN A 472 6.07 25.99 -4.27
CA GLN A 472 6.45 26.29 -2.89
C GLN A 472 7.92 25.90 -2.63
N ALA A 473 8.47 26.30 -1.47
CA ALA A 473 9.82 25.91 -1.08
C ALA A 473 9.94 24.38 -0.96
N LYS A 474 11.13 23.83 -1.26
CA LYS A 474 11.38 22.37 -1.32
C LYS A 474 11.03 21.61 -0.03
N ASP A 475 11.06 22.29 1.11
CA ASP A 475 10.79 21.69 2.43
C ASP A 475 9.34 21.90 2.90
N ASP A 476 8.54 22.67 2.15
CA ASP A 476 7.14 22.92 2.47
C ASP A 476 6.24 21.92 1.74
N LEU A 477 5.28 21.35 2.49
CA LEU A 477 4.27 20.46 1.94
C LEU A 477 2.96 21.23 1.73
N THR A 478 2.42 21.11 0.52
CA THR A 478 1.14 21.71 0.17
C THR A 478 0.01 20.72 0.41
N TYR A 479 -1.09 21.22 0.96
CA TYR A 479 -2.33 20.47 1.11
C TYR A 479 -3.24 20.73 -0.08
N VAL A 480 -3.74 19.65 -0.69
CA VAL A 480 -4.64 19.68 -1.83
C VAL A 480 -5.88 18.82 -1.49
N PRO A 481 -7.10 19.38 -1.53
CA PRO A 481 -8.32 18.60 -1.39
C PRO A 481 -8.43 17.52 -2.48
N ALA A 482 -8.91 16.32 -2.15
CA ALA A 482 -9.07 15.25 -3.15
C ALA A 482 -10.02 15.65 -4.30
N THR A 483 -11.00 16.52 -4.01
CA THR A 483 -12.01 17.00 -4.96
C THR A 483 -11.42 17.81 -6.12
N VAL A 484 -10.21 18.36 -5.97
CA VAL A 484 -9.54 19.17 -7.01
C VAL A 484 -8.47 18.40 -7.79
N LEU A 485 -8.19 17.15 -7.41
CA LEU A 485 -7.31 16.26 -8.17
C LEU A 485 -7.97 15.93 -9.50
N LEU A 486 -7.20 15.77 -10.58
CA LEU A 486 -7.72 15.49 -11.91
C LEU A 486 -7.35 14.08 -12.36
N ALA A 487 -6.06 13.80 -12.56
CA ALA A 487 -5.58 12.52 -13.08
C ALA A 487 -4.07 12.35 -12.86
N ARG A 488 -3.58 11.12 -12.84
CA ARG A 488 -2.15 10.80 -12.75
C ARG A 488 -1.39 11.26 -13.99
N LEU A 489 -0.18 11.77 -13.79
CA LEU A 489 0.75 12.09 -14.87
C LEU A 489 1.61 10.85 -15.19
N PHE A 490 1.50 10.37 -16.43
CA PHE A 490 2.22 9.21 -16.94
C PHE A 490 3.59 9.56 -17.53
N GLU A 491 4.43 8.53 -17.70
CA GLU A 491 5.75 8.64 -18.32
C GLU A 491 5.68 9.18 -19.76
N ASP A 492 6.65 10.01 -20.14
CA ASP A 492 6.73 10.61 -21.47
C ASP A 492 6.82 9.55 -22.57
N GLY A 493 7.64 8.52 -22.37
CA GLY A 493 7.78 7.41 -23.32
C GLY A 493 6.45 6.72 -23.64
N TRP A 494 5.54 6.65 -22.68
CA TRP A 494 4.21 6.08 -22.89
C TRP A 494 3.34 6.99 -23.76
N TYR A 495 3.31 8.30 -23.49
CA TYR A 495 2.58 9.27 -24.33
C TYR A 495 3.09 9.23 -25.77
N LYS A 496 4.42 9.20 -25.96
CA LYS A 496 5.04 9.11 -27.29
C LYS A 496 4.63 7.83 -28.03
N ALA A 497 4.60 6.69 -27.34
CA ALA A 497 4.26 5.40 -27.94
C ALA A 497 2.76 5.22 -28.24
N ILE A 498 1.89 5.63 -27.31
CA ILE A 498 0.46 5.31 -27.35
C ILE A 498 -0.40 6.44 -27.92
N VAL A 499 -0.04 7.70 -27.63
CA VAL A 499 -0.77 8.87 -28.12
C VAL A 499 -0.14 9.44 -29.39
N GLY A 500 1.19 9.36 -29.51
CA GLY A 500 1.94 9.83 -30.66
C GLY A 500 1.95 11.36 -30.78
N THR A 501 2.09 11.85 -32.01
CA THR A 501 2.21 13.29 -32.32
C THR A 501 1.01 14.12 -31.92
N ALA A 502 -0.16 13.50 -31.74
CA ALA A 502 -1.38 14.18 -31.23
C ALA A 502 -1.21 14.68 -29.79
N SER A 503 -0.27 14.12 -29.03
CA SER A 503 0.09 14.61 -27.70
C SER A 503 1.05 15.80 -27.76
N TYR A 504 1.65 16.14 -28.89
CA TYR A 504 2.71 17.15 -28.94
C TYR A 504 2.18 18.57 -29.16
N SER A 505 2.81 19.51 -28.48
CA SER A 505 2.73 20.95 -28.74
C SER A 505 4.06 21.42 -29.32
N LYS A 506 3.99 22.17 -30.43
CA LYS A 506 5.19 22.74 -31.06
C LYS A 506 5.74 23.85 -30.19
N VAL A 507 7.03 23.79 -29.87
CA VAL A 507 7.73 24.92 -29.25
C VAL A 507 8.13 25.91 -30.35
N ALA A 508 8.03 27.22 -30.08
CA ALA A 508 8.38 28.24 -31.08
C ALA A 508 9.83 28.04 -31.57
N LYS A 509 10.02 27.85 -32.88
CA LYS A 509 11.35 27.84 -33.52
C LYS A 509 12.03 29.17 -33.17
N ASN A 510 13.10 29.11 -32.35
CA ASN A 510 13.89 30.23 -31.80
C ASN A 510 13.54 30.70 -30.37
N GLY A 511 12.59 30.07 -29.67
CA GLY A 511 12.43 30.26 -28.22
C GLY A 511 13.64 29.66 -27.49
N GLY A 512 14.20 30.37 -26.51
CA GLY A 512 15.45 30.03 -25.82
C GLY A 512 15.39 28.76 -24.96
N ALA A 513 15.18 27.60 -25.57
CA ALA A 513 15.10 26.30 -24.91
C ALA A 513 16.13 25.30 -25.46
N ARG A 514 16.71 25.55 -26.64
CA ARG A 514 17.80 24.72 -27.19
C ARG A 514 19.07 24.77 -26.34
N HIS A 515 19.37 25.89 -25.70
CA HIS A 515 20.49 25.98 -24.75
C HIS A 515 20.21 25.23 -23.43
N MET A 516 18.96 24.83 -23.17
CA MET A 516 18.56 23.94 -22.07
C MET A 516 18.33 22.50 -22.53
N ARG A 517 18.77 22.13 -23.75
CA ARG A 517 18.64 20.78 -24.33
C ARG A 517 17.20 20.24 -24.41
N MET A 518 16.22 21.09 -24.65
CA MET A 518 14.84 20.65 -24.87
C MET A 518 14.60 20.20 -26.32
N ASP A 519 13.73 19.19 -26.49
CA ASP A 519 13.25 18.73 -27.80
C ASP A 519 12.40 19.83 -28.49
N ASP A 520 12.36 19.84 -29.83
CA ASP A 520 11.59 20.83 -30.61
C ASP A 520 10.05 20.69 -30.41
N ASP A 521 9.60 19.56 -29.84
CA ASP A 521 8.20 19.23 -29.50
C ASP A 521 8.09 18.80 -28.03
N ILE A 522 7.08 19.31 -27.30
CA ILE A 522 6.78 18.92 -25.90
C ILE A 522 5.43 18.19 -25.80
N ILE A 523 5.26 17.31 -24.83
CA ILE A 523 3.96 16.66 -24.57
C ILE A 523 3.01 17.66 -23.90
N ASN A 524 1.82 17.79 -24.46
CA ASN A 524 0.71 18.56 -23.94
C ASN A 524 0.09 17.86 -22.73
N MET A 525 0.32 18.40 -21.53
CA MET A 525 -0.26 17.87 -20.28
C MET A 525 -1.78 17.94 -20.21
N LEU A 526 -2.41 18.78 -21.04
CA LEU A 526 -3.86 18.90 -21.12
C LEU A 526 -4.49 17.74 -21.90
N TYR A 527 -3.68 16.98 -22.63
CA TYR A 527 -4.15 15.83 -23.37
C TYR A 527 -4.71 14.77 -22.39
N GLY A 528 -5.96 14.35 -22.60
CA GLY A 528 -6.65 13.46 -21.67
C GLY A 528 -7.24 14.12 -20.42
N LEU A 529 -7.09 15.45 -20.23
CA LEU A 529 -7.83 16.15 -19.17
C LEU A 529 -9.19 16.66 -19.61
N LYS A 530 -9.36 16.93 -20.92
CA LYS A 530 -10.64 17.39 -21.47
C LYS A 530 -11.81 16.47 -21.10
N GLY A 531 -11.59 15.16 -20.97
CA GLY A 531 -12.63 14.19 -20.61
C GLY A 531 -12.93 14.13 -19.10
N VAL A 532 -12.03 14.58 -18.22
CA VAL A 532 -12.19 14.38 -16.77
C VAL A 532 -13.30 15.28 -16.21
N LEU A 533 -13.26 16.58 -16.51
CA LEU A 533 -14.23 17.55 -15.98
C LEU A 533 -15.67 17.28 -16.48
N PRO A 534 -15.92 17.07 -17.79
CA PRO A 534 -17.25 16.73 -18.28
C PRO A 534 -17.77 15.40 -17.73
N ALA A 535 -16.88 14.43 -17.46
CA ALA A 535 -17.30 13.17 -16.87
C ALA A 535 -17.73 13.33 -15.41
N ARG A 536 -17.08 14.20 -14.64
CA ARG A 536 -17.55 14.57 -13.28
C ARG A 536 -18.86 15.34 -13.32
N GLU A 537 -19.01 16.26 -14.26
CA GLU A 537 -20.28 16.94 -14.47
C GLU A 537 -21.39 15.93 -14.81
N PHE A 538 -21.11 14.95 -15.65
CA PHE A 538 -22.04 13.86 -15.94
C PHE A 538 -22.38 13.06 -14.66
N SER A 539 -21.38 12.63 -13.90
CA SER A 539 -21.58 11.93 -12.62
C SER A 539 -22.47 12.72 -11.67
N SER A 540 -22.21 14.01 -11.46
CA SER A 540 -23.03 14.88 -10.61
C SER A 540 -24.51 14.99 -11.06
N LYS A 541 -24.77 14.76 -12.36
CA LYS A 541 -26.11 14.81 -12.95
C LYS A 541 -26.81 13.45 -13.02
N PHE A 542 -26.12 12.33 -12.85
CA PHE A 542 -26.71 11.01 -13.11
C PHE A 542 -26.45 9.97 -12.02
N ASP A 543 -25.44 10.15 -11.16
CA ASP A 543 -25.27 9.32 -9.97
C ASP A 543 -26.21 9.83 -8.86
N ALA A 544 -27.20 9.01 -8.49
CA ALA A 544 -28.15 9.33 -7.43
C ALA A 544 -27.44 9.58 -6.08
N ARG A 545 -26.36 8.84 -5.81
CA ARG A 545 -25.59 8.94 -4.55
C ARG A 545 -24.89 10.29 -4.40
N VAL A 546 -24.60 10.96 -5.51
CA VAL A 546 -24.02 12.32 -5.50
C VAL A 546 -25.11 13.38 -5.34
N LYS A 547 -26.29 13.17 -5.94
CA LYS A 547 -27.42 14.10 -5.87
C LYS A 547 -28.10 14.13 -4.52
N ASP A 548 -28.24 12.96 -3.92
CA ASP A 548 -28.97 12.75 -2.68
C ASP A 548 -28.07 12.96 -1.45
N GLY A 549 -26.79 13.33 -1.66
CA GLY A 549 -25.87 13.66 -0.57
C GLY A 549 -26.28 14.95 0.15
N ASP A 550 -26.63 14.82 1.43
CA ASP A 550 -27.15 15.89 2.31
C ASP A 550 -26.19 17.08 2.52
N ASP A 551 -24.93 16.98 2.08
CA ASP A 551 -23.87 17.94 2.41
C ASP A 551 -23.56 18.97 1.30
N GLY A 552 -24.20 18.87 0.12
CA GLY A 552 -23.92 19.75 -1.02
C GLY A 552 -22.47 19.68 -1.56
N GLN A 553 -21.73 18.62 -1.21
CA GLN A 553 -20.30 18.45 -1.51
C GLN A 553 -20.00 18.09 -2.97
N GLY A 554 -21.01 17.72 -3.78
CA GLY A 554 -20.85 17.40 -5.20
C GLY A 554 -20.01 16.15 -5.50
N TRP A 555 -19.76 15.32 -4.49
CA TRP A 555 -18.96 14.11 -4.54
C TRP A 555 -19.56 13.01 -3.66
N TYR A 556 -19.48 11.77 -4.10
CA TYR A 556 -19.81 10.60 -3.29
C TYR A 556 -18.53 10.01 -2.68
N ILE A 557 -18.49 9.86 -1.36
CA ILE A 557 -17.37 9.25 -0.63
C ILE A 557 -17.86 7.89 -0.13
N ALA A 558 -17.32 6.83 -0.70
CA ALA A 558 -17.59 5.46 -0.30
C ALA A 558 -16.54 4.96 0.71
N GLU A 559 -16.91 3.95 1.49
CA GLU A 559 -16.03 3.29 2.45
C GLU A 559 -14.88 2.57 1.74
N ASP A 560 -15.21 1.83 0.68
CA ASP A 560 -14.27 1.04 -0.11
C ASP A 560 -14.51 1.14 -1.64
N ARG A 561 -13.71 0.42 -2.43
CA ARG A 561 -13.81 0.43 -3.90
C ARG A 561 -14.99 -0.38 -4.45
N VAL A 562 -15.42 -1.42 -3.74
CA VAL A 562 -16.57 -2.26 -4.10
C VAL A 562 -17.85 -1.43 -4.01
N GLU A 563 -18.04 -0.73 -2.91
CA GLU A 563 -19.16 0.20 -2.70
C GLU A 563 -19.10 1.37 -3.68
N GLN A 564 -17.93 1.99 -3.87
CA GLN A 564 -17.76 3.12 -4.78
C GLN A 564 -18.30 2.80 -6.20
N LEU A 565 -17.99 1.61 -6.69
CA LEU A 565 -18.37 1.14 -8.03
C LEU A 565 -19.65 0.31 -8.05
N ASP A 566 -20.26 0.06 -6.89
CA ASP A 566 -21.42 -0.83 -6.74
C ASP A 566 -21.20 -2.16 -7.48
N LEU A 567 -20.10 -2.83 -7.13
CA LEU A 567 -19.74 -4.14 -7.65
C LEU A 567 -20.48 -5.21 -6.87
N SER A 568 -21.06 -6.18 -7.57
CA SER A 568 -21.62 -7.36 -6.93
C SER A 568 -20.72 -8.58 -7.01
N GLN A 569 -19.75 -8.56 -7.93
CA GLN A 569 -18.80 -9.66 -8.14
C GLN A 569 -17.43 -9.10 -8.50
N VAL A 570 -16.38 -9.78 -8.04
CA VAL A 570 -15.00 -9.57 -8.44
C VAL A 570 -14.38 -10.94 -8.68
N ASN A 571 -13.81 -11.17 -9.86
CA ASN A 571 -13.19 -12.45 -10.21
C ASN A 571 -14.14 -13.66 -10.15
N GLY A 572 -15.44 -13.42 -10.35
CA GLY A 572 -16.48 -14.44 -10.26
C GLY A 572 -16.88 -14.83 -8.83
N GLN A 573 -16.36 -14.12 -7.82
CA GLN A 573 -16.80 -14.24 -6.43
C GLN A 573 -17.71 -13.07 -6.09
N ASP A 574 -18.78 -13.30 -5.34
CA ASP A 574 -19.67 -12.24 -4.89
C ASP A 574 -18.94 -11.29 -3.92
N VAL A 575 -19.24 -9.99 -4.00
CA VAL A 575 -18.68 -8.91 -3.16
C VAL A 575 -19.77 -7.92 -2.73
N GLY A 576 -19.49 -7.07 -1.75
CA GLY A 576 -20.44 -6.08 -1.22
C GLY A 576 -21.67 -6.73 -0.59
N ASP A 577 -22.85 -6.15 -0.80
CA ASP A 577 -24.11 -6.66 -0.25
C ASP A 577 -24.44 -8.11 -0.66
N LYS A 578 -23.88 -8.60 -1.78
CA LYS A 578 -24.03 -9.98 -2.24
C LYS A 578 -22.96 -10.93 -1.71
N ALA A 579 -21.84 -10.40 -1.18
CA ALA A 579 -20.82 -11.17 -0.46
C ALA A 579 -21.26 -11.56 0.94
N ARG A 580 -22.50 -11.24 1.35
CA ARG A 580 -23.13 -11.97 2.45
C ARG A 580 -23.10 -13.44 2.07
N PHE A 581 -22.00 -14.08 2.48
CA PHE A 581 -21.93 -15.50 2.73
C PHE A 581 -23.25 -15.85 3.43
N GLY A 582 -23.80 -17.04 3.22
CA GLY A 582 -25.02 -17.48 3.89
C GLY A 582 -24.89 -17.63 5.43
N PHE A 583 -24.19 -16.73 6.09
CA PHE A 583 -24.02 -16.55 7.52
C PHE A 583 -24.92 -15.39 7.95
N GLU A 584 -26.23 -15.61 7.90
CA GLU A 584 -27.10 -14.98 8.89
C GLU A 584 -26.72 -15.67 10.22
N ASP A 585 -25.90 -15.00 11.05
CA ASP A 585 -25.24 -15.49 12.29
C ASP A 585 -24.13 -16.56 12.12
N PRO A 586 -22.86 -16.18 11.90
CA PRO A 586 -21.75 -17.10 12.10
C PRO A 586 -21.61 -17.39 13.61
N ASP A 587 -21.97 -18.60 14.04
CA ASP A 587 -21.76 -19.03 15.42
C ASP A 587 -20.26 -18.93 15.79
N HIS A 588 -19.91 -18.56 17.03
CA HIS A 588 -18.54 -18.25 17.48
C HIS A 588 -17.49 -19.34 17.13
N LEU A 589 -17.93 -20.58 16.92
CA LEU A 589 -17.12 -21.71 16.47
C LEU A 589 -16.62 -21.60 15.02
N GLN A 590 -17.39 -20.98 14.12
CA GLN A 590 -17.09 -20.92 12.68
C GLN A 590 -16.05 -19.85 12.35
N GLU A 591 -16.11 -18.72 13.06
CA GLU A 591 -15.07 -17.69 13.00
C GLU A 591 -13.75 -18.20 13.59
N HIS A 592 -13.81 -18.92 14.72
CA HIS A 592 -12.65 -19.59 15.30
C HIS A 592 -12.07 -20.66 14.35
N HIS A 593 -12.91 -21.36 13.59
CA HIS A 593 -12.48 -22.35 12.59
C HIS A 593 -11.71 -21.70 11.42
N LEU A 594 -12.22 -20.57 10.88
CA LEU A 594 -11.52 -19.81 9.84
C LEU A 594 -10.21 -19.22 10.34
N GLN A 595 -10.22 -18.59 11.53
CA GLN A 595 -9.00 -18.09 12.18
C GLN A 595 -7.99 -19.22 12.46
N SER A 596 -8.45 -20.41 12.84
CA SER A 596 -7.61 -21.60 13.05
C SER A 596 -7.04 -22.13 11.73
N MET A 597 -7.82 -22.12 10.65
CA MET A 597 -7.35 -22.46 9.32
C MET A 597 -6.26 -21.51 8.83
N PHE A 598 -6.39 -20.19 9.09
CA PHE A 598 -5.35 -19.20 8.77
C PHE A 598 -4.09 -19.38 9.62
N ARG A 599 -4.23 -19.65 10.93
CA ARG A 599 -3.09 -20.00 11.80
C ARG A 599 -2.38 -21.27 11.31
N ALA A 600 -3.12 -22.30 10.91
CA ALA A 600 -2.58 -23.54 10.35
C ALA A 600 -1.92 -23.33 8.97
N TYR A 601 -2.44 -22.43 8.15
CA TYR A 601 -1.82 -22.02 6.89
C TYR A 601 -0.48 -21.31 7.14
N ASN A 602 -0.43 -20.40 8.12
CA ASN A 602 0.78 -19.69 8.52
C ASN A 602 1.85 -20.63 9.10
N TYR A 603 1.45 -21.64 9.88
CA TYR A 603 2.36 -22.66 10.41
C TYR A 603 3.00 -23.51 9.30
N ARG A 604 2.21 -23.92 8.29
CA ARG A 604 2.72 -24.68 7.11
C ARG A 604 3.74 -23.87 6.30
N ARG A 605 3.59 -22.54 6.26
CA ARG A 605 4.48 -21.64 5.54
C ARG A 605 5.78 -21.33 6.29
N GLN A 606 5.75 -21.38 7.63
CA GLN A 606 6.94 -21.22 8.47
C GLN A 606 7.76 -22.53 8.56
N GLY A 607 7.11 -23.70 8.49
CA GLY A 607 7.75 -25.02 8.53
C GLY A 607 8.60 -25.39 7.30
N THR A 608 8.56 -24.61 6.22
CA THR A 608 9.34 -24.90 4.99
C THR A 608 10.71 -24.22 4.94
N LYS A 609 11.14 -23.54 6.01
CA LYS A 609 12.48 -22.94 6.13
C LYS A 609 13.22 -23.38 7.40
N GLY A 610 13.58 -24.66 7.48
CA GLY A 610 14.50 -25.17 8.51
C GLY A 610 14.85 -26.64 8.28
N LYS A 611 16.06 -26.93 7.80
CA LYS A 611 16.61 -28.30 7.66
C LYS A 611 16.88 -28.90 9.05
N TYR A 612 16.80 -30.23 9.23
CA TYR A 612 17.98 -31.10 9.42
C TYR A 612 17.61 -32.58 9.65
N ASN A 613 18.48 -33.42 9.07
CA ASN A 613 18.69 -34.86 9.21
C ASN A 613 18.31 -35.49 10.56
N HIS A 614 17.58 -36.62 10.50
CA HIS A 614 17.84 -37.72 11.42
C HIS A 614 17.90 -39.07 10.69
N THR A 615 19.04 -39.71 10.90
CA THR A 615 19.45 -41.05 10.54
C THR A 615 18.53 -42.10 11.16
N VAL A 616 17.99 -43.01 10.36
CA VAL A 616 17.26 -44.20 10.84
C VAL A 616 18.28 -45.32 11.12
N PRO A 617 18.29 -45.96 12.30
CA PRO A 617 18.92 -47.26 12.46
C PRO A 617 17.92 -48.36 12.10
N ALA A 618 18.37 -49.25 11.22
CA ALA A 618 17.68 -50.46 10.82
C ALA A 618 17.70 -51.53 11.94
N GLN A 619 16.57 -52.20 12.13
CA GLN A 619 16.37 -53.57 12.65
C GLN A 619 14.88 -53.88 12.44
N GLY A 620 14.40 -54.98 11.87
CA GLY A 620 14.97 -56.19 11.33
C GLY A 620 13.88 -57.28 11.32
N LYS A 621 13.88 -58.10 10.26
CA LYS A 621 13.28 -59.45 10.12
C LYS A 621 11.86 -59.60 9.50
N GLN A 622 11.91 -60.06 8.25
CA GLN A 622 10.97 -60.84 7.44
C GLN A 622 10.64 -62.26 8.04
N PRO A 623 9.99 -63.22 7.32
CA PRO A 623 8.66 -63.27 6.67
C PRO A 623 7.95 -64.65 6.89
N MET A 624 6.97 -64.98 6.03
CA MET A 624 6.38 -66.32 5.68
C MET A 624 5.02 -66.64 6.32
N THR A 625 4.02 -67.32 5.71
CA THR A 625 3.75 -67.88 4.36
C THR A 625 2.29 -68.41 4.37
N SER A 626 1.62 -68.37 3.21
CA SER A 626 0.66 -69.35 2.63
C SER A 626 -0.54 -69.92 3.42
N GLY A 627 -1.70 -69.99 2.73
CA GLY A 627 -2.42 -71.27 2.61
C GLY A 627 -3.95 -71.30 2.83
N MET A 628 -4.69 -71.09 1.75
CA MET A 628 -6.00 -71.62 1.33
C MET A 628 -6.88 -72.53 2.22
N ALA A 629 -8.21 -72.26 2.09
CA ALA A 629 -9.38 -73.17 2.05
C ALA A 629 -9.80 -73.89 3.35
N GLY A 630 -11.08 -74.04 3.71
CA GLY A 630 -12.35 -73.63 3.12
C GLY A 630 -13.53 -74.19 3.95
N SER A 631 -14.69 -73.55 3.78
CA SER A 631 -16.07 -74.07 3.90
C SER A 631 -16.64 -74.54 5.25
N GLY A 632 -17.80 -73.98 5.61
CA GLY A 632 -18.82 -74.72 6.37
C GLY A 632 -19.84 -73.93 7.20
N MET A 633 -20.69 -73.13 6.54
CA MET A 633 -22.12 -72.83 6.84
C MET A 633 -22.66 -72.82 8.30
N ASN A 634 -23.30 -71.71 8.69
CA ASN A 634 -24.77 -71.64 8.87
C ASN A 634 -25.21 -70.24 9.35
N GLY A 635 -26.26 -69.67 8.74
CA GLY A 635 -27.07 -68.64 9.40
C GLY A 635 -27.74 -67.57 8.52
N LEU A 636 -28.83 -67.95 7.86
CA LEU A 636 -30.07 -67.17 7.64
C LEU A 636 -30.07 -65.95 6.69
N GLU A 637 -30.61 -66.24 5.50
CA GLU A 637 -31.58 -65.51 4.66
C GLU A 637 -31.92 -64.04 4.97
N GLU A 638 -31.75 -63.23 3.92
CA GLU A 638 -32.32 -61.90 3.71
C GLU A 638 -33.85 -61.89 3.74
N PRO A 639 -34.42 -60.69 3.94
CA PRO A 639 -35.29 -60.16 2.90
C PRO A 639 -34.78 -58.82 2.38
N VAL A 640 -34.82 -58.70 1.05
CA VAL A 640 -34.59 -57.47 0.29
C VAL A 640 -35.58 -56.39 0.75
N SER A 641 -35.04 -55.28 1.24
CA SER A 641 -35.71 -53.99 1.30
C SER A 641 -34.88 -52.98 0.51
N ASP A 642 -35.44 -52.52 -0.61
CA ASP A 642 -34.95 -51.35 -1.34
C ASP A 642 -35.13 -50.10 -0.46
N GLU A 643 -34.04 -49.61 0.12
CA GLU A 643 -33.90 -48.20 0.53
C GLU A 643 -32.57 -47.64 0.00
N PRO A 644 -32.56 -46.39 -0.49
CA PRO A 644 -31.35 -45.76 -1.00
C PRO A 644 -30.37 -45.55 0.16
N PHE A 645 -29.20 -46.16 0.05
CA PHE A 645 -28.07 -45.88 0.93
C PHE A 645 -27.59 -44.45 0.64
N ASP A 646 -27.98 -43.49 1.48
CA ASP A 646 -27.42 -42.13 1.46
C ASP A 646 -25.96 -42.17 1.94
N GLU A 647 -25.06 -42.41 0.98
CA GLU A 647 -23.60 -42.33 1.14
C GLU A 647 -23.19 -40.99 1.77
N GLU A 648 -23.92 -39.91 1.46
CA GLU A 648 -23.72 -38.56 1.98
C GLU A 648 -24.02 -38.44 3.48
N GLN A 649 -25.06 -39.12 3.98
CA GLN A 649 -25.40 -39.12 5.41
C GLN A 649 -24.40 -39.98 6.22
N ALA A 650 -23.92 -41.08 5.63
CA ALA A 650 -22.87 -41.90 6.24
C ALA A 650 -21.51 -41.17 6.31
N GLU A 651 -21.18 -40.37 5.28
CA GLU A 651 -20.02 -39.48 5.28
C GLU A 651 -20.17 -38.34 6.28
N LEU A 652 -21.36 -37.73 6.39
CA LEU A 652 -21.65 -36.71 7.40
C LEU A 652 -21.52 -37.27 8.82
N ASP A 653 -22.08 -38.45 9.09
CA ASP A 653 -22.00 -39.10 10.39
C ASP A 653 -20.57 -39.56 10.71
N HIS A 654 -19.77 -39.91 9.70
CA HIS A 654 -18.35 -40.20 9.89
C HIS A 654 -17.56 -38.92 10.21
N ALA A 655 -17.83 -37.81 9.51
CA ALA A 655 -17.23 -36.51 9.78
C ALA A 655 -17.59 -35.97 11.16
N ASN A 656 -18.86 -36.07 11.56
CA ASN A 656 -19.35 -35.65 12.87
C ASN A 656 -18.71 -36.47 14.00
N ARG A 657 -18.60 -37.80 13.84
CA ARG A 657 -17.90 -38.65 14.82
C ARG A 657 -16.40 -38.38 14.88
N ALA A 658 -15.77 -38.01 13.76
CA ALA A 658 -14.37 -37.60 13.73
C ALA A 658 -14.16 -36.24 14.43
N MET A 659 -15.10 -35.31 14.27
CA MET A 659 -15.09 -34.00 14.91
C MET A 659 -15.36 -34.09 16.42
N ASP A 660 -16.34 -34.87 16.86
CA ASP A 660 -16.62 -35.10 18.29
C ASP A 660 -15.41 -35.71 19.01
N LYS A 661 -14.72 -36.64 18.34
CA LYS A 661 -13.51 -37.25 18.86
C LYS A 661 -12.34 -36.26 18.90
N PHE A 662 -12.19 -35.43 17.88
CA PHE A 662 -11.19 -34.36 17.83
C PHE A 662 -11.40 -33.35 18.96
N GLU A 663 -12.63 -32.91 19.19
CA GLU A 663 -12.97 -31.94 20.24
C GLU A 663 -12.81 -32.52 21.64
N GLN A 664 -13.17 -33.78 21.87
CA GLN A 664 -12.89 -34.45 23.15
C GLN A 664 -11.39 -34.58 23.42
N GLU A 665 -10.59 -34.94 22.42
CA GLU A 665 -9.14 -35.08 22.57
C GLU A 665 -8.43 -33.72 22.70
N PHE A 666 -8.94 -32.67 22.05
CA PHE A 666 -8.43 -31.30 22.15
C PHE A 666 -8.73 -30.67 23.50
N ASN A 667 -9.98 -30.76 23.97
CA ASN A 667 -10.43 -30.17 25.24
C ASN A 667 -9.88 -30.89 26.49
N SER A 668 -9.33 -32.09 26.34
CA SER A 668 -8.76 -32.86 27.45
C SER A 668 -7.30 -32.50 27.78
N ARG A 669 -6.66 -31.58 27.03
CA ARG A 669 -5.22 -31.30 27.11
C ARG A 669 -4.91 -29.98 27.78
N VAL A 670 -3.93 -29.97 28.68
CA VAL A 670 -3.65 -28.85 29.60
C VAL A 670 -2.21 -28.35 29.46
N THR A 671 -1.31 -29.10 28.82
CA THR A 671 0.10 -28.74 28.68
C THR A 671 0.58 -28.71 27.21
N GLU A 672 1.63 -27.93 26.95
CA GLU A 672 2.19 -27.70 25.60
C GLU A 672 2.74 -29.00 24.97
N ASP A 673 3.31 -29.90 25.78
CA ASP A 673 3.76 -31.23 25.33
C ASP A 673 2.58 -32.16 24.91
N ASP A 674 1.40 -31.95 25.49
CA ASP A 674 0.19 -32.70 25.10
C ASP A 674 -0.28 -32.28 23.71
N PHE A 675 -0.07 -31.02 23.32
CA PHE A 675 -0.46 -30.51 22.00
C PHE A 675 0.45 -31.03 20.89
N ASP A 676 1.75 -31.14 21.11
CA ASP A 676 2.68 -31.67 20.10
C ASP A 676 2.42 -33.17 19.82
N ALA A 677 2.03 -33.95 20.84
CA ALA A 677 1.65 -35.35 20.68
C ALA A 677 0.24 -35.56 20.05
N PHE A 678 -0.59 -34.51 19.99
CA PHE A 678 -1.88 -34.54 19.28
C PHE A 678 -1.73 -34.29 17.78
N ILE A 679 -0.77 -33.44 17.43
CA ILE A 679 -0.49 -33.02 16.05
C ILE A 679 0.25 -34.11 15.26
N SER A 680 1.02 -34.98 15.94
CA SER A 680 1.74 -36.12 15.38
C SER A 680 0.85 -37.35 15.19
#